data_AF-A0A5D3CSG7-F1
#
_entry.id   AF-A0A5D3CSG7-F1
#
_cell.length_a   1.000
_cell.length_b   1.000
_cell.length_c   1.000
_cell.angle_alpha   90.00
_cell.angle_beta   90.00
_cell.angle_gamma   90.00
#
_symmetry.space_group_name_H-M   'P 1'
#
loop_
_entity.id
_entity.type
_entity.pdbx_description
1 polymer ?
#
loop_
_entity_poly.entity_id
_entity_poly.type
_entity_poly.pdbx_seq_one_letter_code
_entity_poly.pdbx_strand_id
1 'polypeptide(L)'
;MAHVRILVRHGGEWDEGRRKYEGGVLKGIVVPKEITHKDLQSELYDLAEVDPTKFDIKIRCIYEIKGEKEAPPFELSNDRDLKFYILSENPLEVPLYLSFEPTSNRSMKVLNKDYNSVSGSNQVQNLNPHPPPIGMDRLDENEVDIGEVEGGLCHNMIGTNSAIWESYESYHSIDDTFTLESVEMYNELFDIPEQRDAPTKDCKGKGKVDYRSSSRKLKTKGSGWSEESSTSEELDVGQIFFCKRDLSMRLSVLAMKKNFQFVVKKSTKEVLFVRCIDNKCGWRLRAVRLKDSNIFKIKKYVKVHSCSLEFLNRDHRQAKSWVVGELIKSKFKGPGRIYKPRDIIEDMRQDYGINMSYEKAWRARENAYERVRGSPEESYNLLRRYGEALKFTNSGTIFHMELEDDRFFKYLFMAVGACVRGFLNCIRPVIVMDGTFLKNKYRGQLIVAVCLDGNNQIYPLAFGVVDRETDDSIQWFLEKLKGAIGEVPNLGFVTDRKTCFAKGISSVFPSAFHGLCVQHLSQNLHDKYKNDTVATLFYNASRTYRESTFVEAWRHLLSFPNGSGKYLNDVGIARWSRVHCPGRRYNMMTTNIAESMNSILKEPRDLPIASFLENVRALLQRWFWERREEGIKVTSTLTKWAELVIQKKQEGALTMKVNPIDCYQFHVKDLDKEEVVNLQTKECTCKEFQAEQLPCSHAIAAARAVYPVGNQSDWKTSEDYVHMTVLPPKSFLQCLASNSHPKVPISDAIFTPDDASFLPVLNSYIRNRIFQTPTTPKPLVIVTAKHPSHVQSTVVCAKRVALEIRIRSGGHDYEGLSYVSQQPFIVLDLFNLRAINVDIPTETAWVEAGATMGELYYAIAKQSKVHAFPGGVCPTLGAGGHISGGGYGNLMRKFGLSVDNILDAQIVNVEGKILNRQQMGEDLFWAIRGGGGGSFGVILSWKIKLVQVPSTVTVFDVERKIEEGATDVVWEWQNVMDKLDGNLFIRMMMHSASGENGQKTGKTTLVALFLGPVEKLMEIVNQNIPSLKLQKQECIEMSWIESVLFFANFANGTAPEALLKRESPSGTYLKRKSDYVREGISKKGIEDIWKLLMEIEGVGLTCNPYGGRMGEISETATPFPHRAGVKFKIQYSANWKKEGEEEAKENIELARKLYEAMSPYVTKNPREAFLNYRDIDVGSSRNWSLAEGRVYGEKYFKGNFERLVNVKTKVDPQNFFRNEQSIPTR
;
A
#
# COMPACT_ATOMS: atom_id res chain seq x y z
N MET A 1 -20.19 -8.79 -40.46
CA MET A 1 -21.30 -9.59 -39.89
C MET A 1 -21.95 -8.77 -38.79
N ALA A 2 -23.28 -8.59 -38.81
CA ALA A 2 -23.96 -7.67 -37.87
C ALA A 2 -24.47 -8.34 -36.58
N HIS A 3 -24.54 -9.68 -36.56
CA HIS A 3 -25.05 -10.48 -35.45
C HIS A 3 -24.01 -11.48 -34.97
N VAL A 4 -24.13 -11.88 -33.70
CA VAL A 4 -23.21 -12.75 -32.96
C VAL A 4 -24.02 -13.89 -32.32
N ARG A 5 -23.44 -15.09 -32.23
CA ARG A 5 -24.03 -16.22 -31.53
C ARG A 5 -23.41 -16.37 -30.14
N ILE A 6 -24.26 -16.47 -29.13
CA ILE A 6 -23.89 -16.63 -27.73
C ILE A 6 -24.48 -17.94 -27.21
N LEU A 7 -23.71 -18.69 -26.42
CA LEU A 7 -24.21 -19.84 -25.66
C LEU A 7 -24.63 -19.40 -24.25
N VAL A 8 -25.81 -19.84 -23.82
CA VAL A 8 -26.42 -19.47 -22.54
C VAL A 8 -26.86 -20.73 -21.80
N ARG A 9 -26.50 -20.84 -20.52
CA ARG A 9 -26.98 -21.89 -19.61
C ARG A 9 -27.94 -21.29 -18.58
N HIS A 10 -29.14 -21.84 -18.48
CA HIS A 10 -30.20 -21.36 -17.60
C HIS A 10 -30.95 -22.52 -16.92
N GLY A 11 -31.64 -22.26 -15.81
CA GLY A 11 -32.37 -23.30 -15.06
C GLY A 11 -31.48 -24.25 -14.24
N GLY A 12 -30.36 -23.74 -13.73
CA GLY A 12 -29.52 -24.38 -12.72
C GLY A 12 -29.04 -23.36 -11.69
N GLU A 13 -28.30 -23.82 -10.68
CA GLU A 13 -27.90 -23.01 -9.54
C GLU A 13 -26.37 -22.88 -9.41
N TRP A 14 -25.93 -21.88 -8.65
CA TRP A 14 -24.51 -21.58 -8.46
C TRP A 14 -24.03 -22.01 -7.07
N ASP A 15 -23.16 -23.03 -7.02
CA ASP A 15 -22.43 -23.41 -5.82
C ASP A 15 -21.31 -22.39 -5.58
N GLU A 16 -21.56 -21.43 -4.69
CA GLU A 16 -20.60 -20.42 -4.23
C GLU A 16 -19.32 -21.05 -3.61
N GLY A 17 -19.43 -22.22 -2.97
CA GLY A 17 -18.33 -22.91 -2.30
C GLY A 17 -17.40 -23.67 -3.26
N ARG A 18 -17.96 -24.27 -4.31
CA ARG A 18 -17.19 -24.94 -5.39
C ARG A 18 -16.89 -24.05 -6.60
N ARG A 19 -17.52 -22.87 -6.66
CA ARG A 19 -17.49 -21.91 -7.80
C ARG A 19 -17.99 -22.51 -9.11
N LYS A 20 -19.08 -23.27 -9.05
CA LYS A 20 -19.61 -24.04 -10.19
C LYS A 20 -21.11 -23.88 -10.36
N TYR A 21 -21.54 -23.87 -11.61
CA TYR A 21 -22.94 -23.91 -11.98
C TYR A 21 -23.38 -25.37 -12.11
N GLU A 22 -24.21 -25.86 -11.20
CA GLU A 22 -24.73 -27.22 -11.21
C GLU A 22 -26.14 -27.23 -11.86
N GLY A 23 -26.38 -28.18 -12.76
CA GLY A 23 -27.62 -28.27 -13.56
C GLY A 23 -27.67 -27.35 -14.80
N GLY A 24 -28.88 -26.97 -15.18
CA GLY A 24 -29.22 -26.06 -16.29
C GLY A 24 -29.19 -26.63 -17.72
N VAL A 25 -30.08 -26.09 -18.56
CA VAL A 25 -30.18 -26.32 -20.00
C VAL A 25 -29.27 -25.34 -20.74
N LEU A 26 -28.54 -25.82 -21.75
CA LEU A 26 -27.68 -25.00 -22.62
C LEU A 26 -28.40 -24.69 -23.94
N LYS A 27 -28.65 -23.41 -24.20
CA LYS A 27 -29.40 -22.87 -25.35
C LYS A 27 -28.51 -21.86 -26.10
N GLY A 28 -28.67 -21.75 -27.42
CA GLY A 28 -27.89 -20.82 -28.24
C GLY A 28 -28.77 -19.71 -28.78
N ILE A 29 -28.38 -18.45 -28.57
CA ILE A 29 -29.10 -17.26 -29.05
C ILE A 29 -28.30 -16.50 -30.12
N VAL A 30 -28.99 -15.67 -30.90
CA VAL A 30 -28.43 -14.79 -31.91
C VAL A 30 -28.77 -13.35 -31.53
N VAL A 31 -27.77 -12.52 -31.26
CA VAL A 31 -27.97 -11.11 -30.85
C VAL A 31 -27.22 -10.15 -31.79
N PRO A 32 -27.64 -8.88 -31.92
CA PRO A 32 -26.85 -7.86 -32.59
C PRO A 32 -25.47 -7.68 -31.96
N LYS A 33 -24.44 -7.35 -32.76
CA LYS A 33 -23.08 -7.14 -32.22
C LYS A 33 -22.99 -5.93 -31.27
N GLU A 34 -23.85 -4.93 -31.46
CA GLU A 34 -23.91 -3.71 -30.65
C GLU A 34 -25.08 -3.72 -29.64
N ILE A 35 -25.62 -4.89 -29.28
CA ILE A 35 -26.66 -5.03 -28.25
C ILE A 35 -26.19 -4.46 -26.90
N THR A 36 -27.04 -3.73 -26.19
CA THR A 36 -26.72 -3.25 -24.83
C THR A 36 -26.87 -4.35 -23.80
N HIS A 37 -26.26 -4.17 -22.62
CA HIS A 37 -26.40 -5.06 -21.48
C HIS A 37 -27.86 -5.18 -21.02
N LYS A 38 -28.62 -4.08 -21.06
CA LYS A 38 -30.05 -4.04 -20.73
C LYS A 38 -30.90 -4.80 -21.74
N ASP A 39 -30.66 -4.63 -23.04
CA ASP A 39 -31.42 -5.33 -24.08
C ASP A 39 -31.12 -6.84 -24.03
N LEU A 40 -29.86 -7.21 -23.78
CA LEU A 40 -29.47 -8.60 -23.56
C LEU A 40 -30.13 -9.18 -22.29
N GLN A 41 -30.24 -8.42 -21.20
CA GLN A 41 -30.98 -8.89 -20.01
C GLN A 41 -32.44 -9.23 -20.37
N SER A 42 -33.12 -8.41 -21.18
CA SER A 42 -34.50 -8.68 -21.62
C SER A 42 -34.61 -9.99 -22.39
N GLU A 43 -33.79 -10.16 -23.44
CA GLU A 43 -33.69 -11.40 -24.22
C GLU A 43 -33.43 -12.64 -23.33
N LEU A 44 -32.65 -12.49 -22.26
CA LEU A 44 -32.31 -13.60 -21.35
C LEU A 44 -33.41 -13.93 -20.32
N TYR A 45 -34.26 -12.97 -19.93
CA TYR A 45 -35.48 -13.26 -19.16
C TYR A 45 -36.48 -14.04 -20.02
N ASP A 46 -36.75 -13.56 -21.24
CA ASP A 46 -37.64 -14.22 -22.20
C ASP A 46 -37.13 -15.63 -22.57
N LEU A 47 -35.81 -15.78 -22.73
CA LEU A 47 -35.17 -17.08 -23.01
C LEU A 47 -35.40 -18.13 -21.91
N ALA A 48 -35.51 -17.68 -20.66
CA ALA A 48 -35.58 -18.49 -19.46
C ALA A 48 -37.00 -18.64 -18.88
N GLU A 49 -37.98 -17.92 -19.42
CA GLU A 49 -39.38 -17.92 -18.96
C GLU A 49 -39.54 -17.43 -17.50
N VAL A 50 -38.70 -16.47 -17.08
CA VAL A 50 -38.65 -15.91 -15.71
C VAL A 50 -39.19 -14.48 -15.67
N ASP A 51 -40.06 -14.20 -14.69
CA ASP A 51 -40.68 -12.88 -14.46
C ASP A 51 -39.65 -11.83 -13.93
N PRO A 52 -39.31 -10.79 -14.72
CA PRO A 52 -38.33 -9.77 -14.33
C PRO A 52 -38.82 -8.81 -13.24
N THR A 53 -40.08 -8.87 -12.83
CA THR A 53 -40.60 -8.12 -11.68
C THR A 53 -40.41 -8.86 -10.34
N LYS A 54 -40.03 -10.15 -10.40
CA LYS A 54 -39.88 -11.03 -9.23
C LYS A 54 -38.46 -11.55 -9.00
N PHE A 55 -37.60 -11.53 -10.03
CA PHE A 55 -36.23 -12.03 -9.93
C PHE A 55 -35.23 -11.10 -10.63
N ASP A 56 -34.09 -10.83 -9.98
CA ASP A 56 -32.94 -10.14 -10.54
C ASP A 56 -32.02 -11.18 -11.24
N ILE A 57 -31.72 -10.96 -12.53
CA ILE A 57 -30.83 -11.82 -13.32
C ILE A 57 -29.35 -11.47 -13.14
N LYS A 58 -28.53 -12.47 -12.75
CA LYS A 58 -27.06 -12.38 -12.79
C LYS A 58 -26.50 -13.19 -13.95
N ILE A 59 -25.66 -12.54 -14.74
CA ILE A 59 -25.05 -13.07 -15.96
C ILE A 59 -23.56 -13.28 -15.68
N ARG A 60 -23.10 -14.52 -15.55
CA ARG A 60 -21.70 -14.87 -15.23
C ARG A 60 -21.04 -15.62 -16.39
N CYS A 61 -19.73 -15.50 -16.57
CA CYS A 61 -18.94 -16.34 -17.48
C CYS A 61 -17.62 -16.77 -16.82
N ILE A 62 -17.06 -17.91 -17.26
CA ILE A 62 -15.84 -18.49 -16.67
C ILE A 62 -14.78 -18.66 -17.76
N TYR A 63 -13.62 -18.03 -17.59
CA TYR A 63 -12.49 -18.14 -18.52
C TYR A 63 -11.48 -19.20 -18.03
N GLU A 64 -11.30 -20.30 -18.78
CA GLU A 64 -10.28 -21.31 -18.47
C GLU A 64 -8.84 -20.79 -18.70
N ILE A 65 -8.22 -20.27 -17.64
CA ILE A 65 -6.77 -19.99 -17.65
C ILE A 65 -6.00 -21.31 -17.63
N LYS A 66 -5.14 -21.55 -18.63
CA LYS A 66 -4.31 -22.77 -18.71
C LYS A 66 -3.15 -22.75 -17.70
N GLY A 67 -3.39 -23.20 -16.48
CA GLY A 67 -2.30 -23.55 -15.55
C GLY A 67 -2.74 -23.78 -14.11
N GLU A 68 -3.67 -22.96 -13.64
CA GLU A 68 -4.06 -22.89 -12.23
C GLU A 68 -5.43 -23.52 -11.94
N LYS A 69 -5.86 -23.47 -10.67
CA LYS A 69 -7.25 -23.79 -10.31
C LYS A 69 -8.17 -22.68 -10.81
N GLU A 70 -9.31 -23.09 -11.36
CA GLU A 70 -10.46 -22.31 -11.84
C GLU A 70 -10.49 -20.84 -11.40
N ALA A 71 -10.31 -19.93 -12.37
CA ALA A 71 -10.44 -18.49 -12.18
C ALA A 71 -11.85 -18.13 -11.67
N PRO A 72 -12.00 -17.07 -10.85
CA PRO A 72 -13.31 -16.64 -10.38
C PRO A 72 -14.22 -16.27 -11.56
N PRO A 73 -15.54 -16.47 -11.45
CA PRO A 73 -16.49 -16.07 -12.48
C PRO A 73 -16.44 -14.55 -12.70
N PHE A 74 -16.45 -14.14 -13.97
CA PHE A 74 -16.62 -12.75 -14.36
C PHE A 74 -18.12 -12.47 -14.50
N GLU A 75 -18.66 -11.55 -13.71
CA GLU A 75 -20.07 -11.13 -13.80
C GLU A 75 -20.20 -9.97 -14.78
N LEU A 76 -21.03 -10.13 -15.81
CA LEU A 76 -21.28 -9.08 -16.81
C LEU A 76 -22.28 -8.10 -16.19
N SER A 77 -21.79 -6.93 -15.78
CA SER A 77 -22.55 -5.93 -15.02
C SER A 77 -23.00 -4.71 -15.83
N ASN A 78 -22.40 -4.47 -17.00
CA ASN A 78 -22.61 -3.27 -17.81
C ASN A 78 -22.19 -3.45 -19.28
N ASP A 79 -22.44 -2.43 -20.12
CA ASP A 79 -22.13 -2.42 -21.57
C ASP A 79 -20.64 -2.64 -21.90
N ARG A 80 -19.70 -2.20 -21.05
CA ARG A 80 -18.26 -2.39 -21.25
C ARG A 80 -17.87 -3.84 -21.04
N ASP A 81 -18.42 -4.49 -20.02
CA ASP A 81 -18.23 -5.92 -19.75
C ASP A 81 -18.81 -6.75 -20.89
N LEU A 82 -20.00 -6.37 -21.38
CA LEU A 82 -20.64 -7.06 -22.50
C LEU A 82 -19.88 -6.85 -23.81
N LYS A 83 -19.41 -5.62 -24.10
CA LYS A 83 -18.57 -5.38 -25.29
C LYS A 83 -17.23 -6.12 -25.18
N PHE A 84 -16.64 -6.26 -24.00
CA PHE A 84 -15.47 -7.12 -23.81
C PHE A 84 -15.76 -8.60 -24.14
N TYR A 85 -16.89 -9.13 -23.68
CA TYR A 85 -17.34 -10.50 -24.00
C TYR A 85 -17.61 -10.68 -25.51
N ILE A 86 -18.41 -9.80 -26.13
CA ILE A 86 -18.80 -9.87 -27.55
C ILE A 86 -17.63 -9.61 -28.53
N LEU A 87 -16.67 -8.76 -28.16
CA LEU A 87 -15.50 -8.46 -29.00
C LEU A 87 -14.37 -9.49 -28.88
N SER A 88 -14.49 -10.47 -27.98
CA SER A 88 -13.63 -11.65 -28.00
C SER A 88 -13.97 -12.53 -29.22
N GLU A 89 -12.98 -13.03 -29.96
CA GLU A 89 -13.22 -13.83 -31.17
C GLU A 89 -13.60 -15.31 -30.88
N ASN A 90 -14.48 -15.57 -29.90
CA ASN A 90 -15.35 -16.77 -29.84
C ASN A 90 -16.34 -16.76 -28.64
N PRO A 91 -17.47 -16.02 -28.71
CA PRO A 91 -18.60 -16.18 -27.76
C PRO A 91 -19.34 -17.54 -27.91
N LEU A 92 -18.83 -18.43 -28.77
CA LEU A 92 -19.21 -19.84 -28.87
C LEU A 92 -18.34 -20.80 -28.03
N GLU A 93 -17.22 -20.33 -27.45
CA GLU A 93 -16.32 -21.17 -26.62
C GLU A 93 -16.47 -20.91 -25.11
N VAL A 94 -17.05 -19.78 -24.70
CA VAL A 94 -17.32 -19.45 -23.28
C VAL A 94 -18.82 -19.15 -23.10
N PRO A 95 -19.61 -20.02 -22.47
CA PRO A 95 -21.03 -19.77 -22.25
C PRO A 95 -21.28 -18.75 -21.13
N LEU A 96 -22.38 -18.01 -21.26
CA LEU A 96 -23.00 -17.26 -20.17
C LEU A 96 -23.79 -18.23 -19.27
N TYR A 97 -23.76 -17.99 -17.97
CA TYR A 97 -24.49 -18.74 -16.94
C TYR A 97 -25.48 -17.78 -16.26
N LEU A 98 -26.76 -18.14 -16.23
CA LEU A 98 -27.83 -17.33 -15.65
C LEU A 98 -28.24 -17.88 -14.29
N SER A 99 -28.10 -17.07 -13.24
CA SER A 99 -28.69 -17.32 -11.93
C SER A 99 -29.69 -16.21 -11.59
N PHE A 100 -30.83 -16.58 -11.01
CA PHE A 100 -31.94 -15.67 -10.72
C PHE A 100 -32.12 -15.54 -9.20
N GLU A 101 -32.10 -14.32 -8.68
CA GLU A 101 -32.25 -14.05 -7.24
C GLU A 101 -33.59 -13.36 -6.97
N PRO A 102 -34.43 -13.83 -6.01
CA PRO A 102 -35.72 -13.19 -5.75
C PRO A 102 -35.58 -11.71 -5.34
N THR A 103 -36.23 -10.81 -6.08
CA THR A 103 -36.16 -9.36 -5.85
C THR A 103 -36.72 -8.94 -4.47
N SER A 104 -37.52 -9.81 -3.85
CA SER A 104 -38.01 -9.66 -2.47
C SER A 104 -36.92 -9.65 -1.39
N ASN A 105 -35.69 -10.11 -1.68
CA ASN A 105 -34.60 -10.16 -0.71
C ASN A 105 -33.88 -8.81 -0.47
N ARG A 106 -34.41 -7.68 -1.00
CA ARG A 106 -33.93 -6.33 -0.62
C ARG A 106 -34.31 -5.88 0.79
N SER A 107 -35.11 -6.66 1.54
CA SER A 107 -35.65 -6.27 2.84
C SER A 107 -35.39 -7.27 3.99
N MET A 108 -34.40 -8.17 3.89
CA MET A 108 -34.14 -9.15 4.96
C MET A 108 -32.66 -9.57 5.12
N LYS A 109 -31.74 -8.59 5.15
CA LYS A 109 -30.33 -8.79 5.57
C LYS A 109 -29.91 -7.95 6.80
N VAL A 110 -30.90 -7.50 7.56
CA VAL A 110 -30.79 -7.02 8.94
C VAL A 110 -31.86 -7.79 9.72
N LEU A 111 -31.56 -8.21 10.95
CA LEU A 111 -32.41 -9.08 11.81
C LEU A 111 -32.70 -10.48 11.24
N ASN A 112 -31.81 -11.43 11.49
CA ASN A 112 -32.10 -12.59 12.37
C ASN A 112 -31.00 -13.67 12.30
N LYS A 113 -30.25 -13.83 13.39
CA LYS A 113 -29.63 -15.11 13.74
C LYS A 113 -29.34 -15.16 15.24
N ASP A 114 -30.35 -15.53 16.02
CA ASP A 114 -30.17 -16.07 17.37
C ASP A 114 -31.40 -16.90 17.80
N TYR A 115 -31.17 -18.21 18.03
CA TYR A 115 -32.03 -19.17 18.74
C TYR A 115 -33.46 -19.49 18.17
N ASN A 116 -34.10 -20.66 18.40
CA ASN A 116 -33.71 -21.85 19.19
C ASN A 116 -34.38 -23.18 18.75
N SER A 117 -33.73 -24.32 19.08
CA SER A 117 -34.26 -25.68 19.43
C SER A 117 -35.31 -26.36 18.50
N VAL A 118 -35.77 -27.62 18.65
CA VAL A 118 -35.80 -28.73 19.67
C VAL A 118 -35.76 -30.08 18.88
N SER A 119 -35.24 -31.26 19.29
CA SER A 119 -34.49 -31.82 20.44
C SER A 119 -33.25 -32.60 19.89
N GLY A 120 -32.69 -33.74 20.38
CA GLY A 120 -32.85 -34.63 21.55
C GLY A 120 -31.94 -35.88 21.36
N SER A 121 -31.60 -36.73 22.34
CA SER A 121 -31.72 -36.67 23.81
C SER A 121 -30.97 -37.88 24.44
N ASN A 122 -30.07 -37.68 25.42
CA ASN A 122 -29.89 -38.57 26.60
C ASN A 122 -28.84 -38.04 27.60
N GLN A 123 -28.96 -38.55 28.84
CA GLN A 123 -28.25 -38.17 30.09
C GLN A 123 -26.80 -38.77 30.13
N VAL A 124 -25.91 -38.59 31.12
CA VAL A 124 -26.03 -38.59 32.60
C VAL A 124 -24.82 -37.90 33.30
N GLN A 125 -25.07 -37.26 34.48
CA GLN A 125 -24.18 -36.89 35.62
C GLN A 125 -22.98 -35.90 35.50
N ASN A 126 -23.18 -34.73 36.12
CA ASN A 126 -22.42 -34.10 37.23
C ASN A 126 -20.98 -34.58 37.57
N LEU A 127 -20.04 -33.62 37.77
CA LEU A 127 -19.65 -33.10 39.10
C LEU A 127 -18.66 -31.91 39.03
N ASN A 128 -18.64 -31.11 40.10
CA ASN A 128 -17.66 -30.06 40.48
C ASN A 128 -17.46 -30.22 42.02
N PRO A 129 -16.35 -29.80 42.69
CA PRO A 129 -15.72 -28.47 42.55
C PRO A 129 -14.17 -28.39 42.73
N HIS A 130 -13.65 -27.17 42.90
CA HIS A 130 -12.25 -26.74 43.17
C HIS A 130 -11.78 -26.92 44.66
N PRO A 131 -10.56 -26.48 45.12
CA PRO A 131 -9.22 -26.33 44.48
C PRO A 131 -8.05 -27.08 45.25
N PRO A 132 -6.95 -26.47 45.81
CA PRO A 132 -5.54 -26.80 45.47
C PRO A 132 -4.69 -27.20 46.75
N PRO A 133 -3.37 -26.96 46.94
CA PRO A 133 -2.19 -26.62 46.09
C PRO A 133 -0.93 -27.52 46.38
N ILE A 134 0.30 -27.04 46.04
CA ILE A 134 1.66 -27.56 46.41
C ILE A 134 2.15 -28.78 45.57
N GLY A 135 3.42 -28.94 45.19
CA GLY A 135 4.69 -28.21 45.49
C GLY A 135 5.80 -28.37 44.42
N MET A 136 7.07 -28.09 44.78
CA MET A 136 8.23 -27.98 43.86
C MET A 136 9.14 -29.23 43.82
N ASP A 137 10.19 -29.17 42.98
CA ASP A 137 11.46 -29.95 43.02
C ASP A 137 11.42 -31.45 42.55
N ARG A 138 12.45 -32.05 41.91
CA ARG A 138 13.69 -31.55 41.22
C ARG A 138 14.47 -32.70 40.53
N LEU A 139 15.39 -32.38 39.59
CA LEU A 139 16.55 -33.18 39.10
C LEU A 139 16.19 -34.47 38.28
N ASP A 140 16.76 -34.71 37.10
CA ASP A 140 18.03 -35.42 36.74
C ASP A 140 18.03 -36.93 37.11
N GLU A 141 18.61 -37.89 36.36
CA GLU A 141 19.66 -37.88 35.30
C GLU A 141 19.62 -39.20 34.48
N ASN A 142 20.29 -39.30 33.30
CA ASN A 142 20.84 -40.53 32.64
C ASN A 142 19.87 -41.65 32.12
N GLU A 143 20.18 -42.55 31.15
CA GLU A 143 21.18 -42.67 30.03
C GLU A 143 20.80 -43.91 29.14
N VAL A 144 21.43 -44.11 27.95
CA VAL A 144 21.50 -45.36 27.11
C VAL A 144 20.23 -45.86 26.38
N ASP A 145 20.22 -46.50 25.18
CA ASP A 145 20.97 -46.42 23.89
C ASP A 145 20.28 -47.34 22.80
N ILE A 146 20.63 -47.18 21.51
CA ILE A 146 20.39 -48.05 20.31
C ILE A 146 18.93 -48.42 19.90
N GLY A 147 18.53 -48.19 18.62
CA GLY A 147 17.19 -48.60 18.14
C GLY A 147 16.80 -48.49 16.64
N GLU A 148 17.71 -48.69 15.68
CA GLU A 148 17.44 -48.91 14.23
C GLU A 148 16.65 -47.83 13.42
N VAL A 149 16.43 -48.10 12.13
CA VAL A 149 16.10 -47.13 11.06
C VAL A 149 14.83 -47.50 10.30
N GLU A 150 13.90 -46.55 10.12
CA GLU A 150 13.08 -46.48 8.90
C GLU A 150 12.62 -45.04 8.57
N GLY A 151 12.38 -44.74 7.29
CA GLY A 151 12.34 -43.37 6.77
C GLY A 151 10.95 -42.72 6.69
N GLY A 152 10.77 -41.56 7.37
CA GLY A 152 9.53 -40.77 7.39
C GLY A 152 9.56 -39.48 6.56
N LEU A 153 8.49 -39.23 5.80
CA LEU A 153 8.27 -38.11 4.86
C LEU A 153 8.51 -36.69 5.41
N CYS A 154 8.95 -35.79 4.52
CA CYS A 154 9.33 -34.42 4.84
C CYS A 154 8.17 -33.46 5.19
N HIS A 155 8.27 -32.85 6.38
CA HIS A 155 7.68 -31.55 6.74
C HIS A 155 8.75 -30.72 7.47
N ASN A 156 8.49 -29.41 7.64
CA ASN A 156 9.33 -28.41 8.30
C ASN A 156 10.64 -27.99 7.58
N MET A 157 10.57 -26.87 6.86
CA MET A 157 11.68 -25.90 6.79
C MET A 157 11.13 -24.47 6.93
N ILE A 158 10.88 -24.06 8.17
CA ILE A 158 10.75 -22.65 8.57
C ILE A 158 11.65 -22.50 9.80
N GLY A 159 12.83 -21.90 9.64
CA GLY A 159 13.77 -21.72 10.74
C GLY A 159 15.19 -21.38 10.29
N THR A 160 15.91 -20.65 11.16
CA THR A 160 17.38 -20.55 11.26
C THR A 160 18.17 -20.40 9.96
N ASN A 161 18.42 -19.16 9.54
CA ASN A 161 19.56 -18.80 8.68
C ASN A 161 20.56 -17.95 9.49
N SER A 162 21.18 -18.57 10.51
CA SER A 162 22.04 -17.89 11.49
C SER A 162 23.15 -18.80 12.07
N ALA A 163 23.76 -19.67 11.24
CA ALA A 163 24.94 -20.46 11.61
C ALA A 163 25.72 -21.06 10.41
N ILE A 164 25.84 -20.36 9.27
CA ILE A 164 26.74 -20.79 8.17
C ILE A 164 27.47 -19.57 7.61
N TRP A 165 28.65 -19.27 8.16
CA TRP A 165 29.64 -18.33 7.59
C TRP A 165 31.10 -18.79 7.80
N GLU A 166 31.29 -19.95 8.41
CA GLU A 166 32.55 -20.69 8.52
C GLU A 166 32.27 -22.15 8.13
N SER A 167 33.29 -22.88 7.64
CA SER A 167 33.25 -24.18 6.95
C SER A 167 32.38 -24.27 5.67
N TYR A 168 32.98 -23.86 4.54
CA TYR A 168 32.81 -24.53 3.24
C TYR A 168 34.06 -24.39 2.34
N GLU A 169 35.24 -24.69 2.90
CA GLU A 169 36.43 -25.02 2.12
C GLU A 169 36.51 -26.55 1.90
N SER A 170 37.23 -27.00 0.86
CA SER A 170 37.14 -28.34 0.22
C SER A 170 35.76 -28.60 -0.42
N TYR A 171 35.67 -28.88 -1.72
CA TYR A 171 36.22 -30.08 -2.37
C TYR A 171 36.66 -29.84 -3.82
N HIS A 172 37.48 -30.75 -4.36
CA HIS A 172 38.06 -30.64 -5.71
C HIS A 172 37.12 -31.06 -6.85
N SER A 173 37.55 -30.67 -8.06
CA SER A 173 37.00 -30.99 -9.39
C SER A 173 36.71 -32.46 -9.66
N ILE A 174 35.66 -32.70 -10.46
CA ILE A 174 35.70 -33.69 -11.54
C ILE A 174 35.27 -32.97 -12.83
N ASP A 175 36.08 -33.07 -13.87
CA ASP A 175 35.76 -32.57 -15.21
C ASP A 175 34.73 -33.45 -15.91
N ASP A 176 33.99 -32.87 -16.85
CA ASP A 176 33.41 -33.64 -17.96
C ASP A 176 33.37 -32.76 -19.23
N THR A 177 34.55 -32.58 -19.84
CA THR A 177 34.72 -31.82 -21.09
C THR A 177 34.16 -32.61 -22.27
N PHE A 178 33.28 -32.00 -23.05
CA PHE A 178 33.01 -32.45 -24.41
C PHE A 178 33.15 -31.30 -25.40
N THR A 179 34.14 -31.41 -26.28
CA THR A 179 34.47 -30.44 -27.32
C THR A 179 33.47 -30.48 -28.47
N LEU A 180 33.33 -29.35 -29.16
CA LEU A 180 32.55 -29.23 -30.38
C LEU A 180 33.49 -29.38 -31.58
N GLU A 181 33.41 -30.50 -32.30
CA GLU A 181 34.07 -30.62 -33.61
C GLU A 181 33.10 -30.27 -34.74
N SER A 182 33.60 -29.52 -35.72
CA SER A 182 32.87 -29.05 -36.89
C SER A 182 33.00 -30.03 -38.05
N VAL A 183 31.86 -30.40 -38.65
CA VAL A 183 31.82 -31.01 -39.99
C VAL A 183 30.89 -30.17 -40.87
N GLU A 184 31.49 -29.36 -41.74
CA GLU A 184 30.80 -28.86 -42.93
C GLU A 184 30.80 -29.95 -44.00
N MET A 185 29.80 -29.97 -44.89
CA MET A 185 29.98 -30.19 -46.34
C MET A 185 28.63 -30.12 -47.10
N TYR A 186 28.58 -29.21 -48.08
CA TYR A 186 27.77 -29.15 -49.31
C TYR A 186 26.25 -29.40 -49.32
N ASN A 187 25.55 -28.47 -49.97
CA ASN A 187 24.29 -28.73 -50.68
C ASN A 187 24.60 -29.35 -52.05
N GLU A 188 23.84 -30.37 -52.47
CA GLU A 188 23.39 -30.55 -53.86
C GLU A 188 21.99 -31.17 -53.87
N LEU A 189 21.28 -31.08 -55.00
CA LEU A 189 19.86 -31.41 -55.11
C LEU A 189 19.63 -32.91 -55.36
N PHE A 190 18.55 -33.45 -54.79
CA PHE A 190 17.77 -34.51 -55.41
C PHE A 190 16.27 -34.17 -55.34
N ASP A 191 15.61 -34.27 -56.50
CA ASP A 191 14.19 -33.98 -56.71
C ASP A 191 13.38 -35.31 -56.78
N ILE A 192 12.09 -35.25 -57.19
CA ILE A 192 11.19 -36.39 -57.50
C ILE A 192 10.53 -37.05 -56.25
N PRO A 193 9.19 -37.23 -56.18
CA PRO A 193 8.09 -36.47 -56.79
C PRO A 193 6.94 -36.17 -55.78
N GLU A 194 5.80 -35.64 -56.24
CA GLU A 194 4.63 -35.43 -55.38
C GLU A 194 3.92 -36.73 -54.93
N GLN A 195 3.78 -36.91 -53.61
CA GLN A 195 2.56 -37.50 -53.02
C GLN A 195 2.01 -36.61 -51.90
N ARG A 196 1.04 -35.76 -52.24
CA ARG A 196 0.33 -34.89 -51.28
C ARG A 196 -0.72 -35.67 -50.48
N ASP A 197 -0.31 -36.33 -49.40
CA ASP A 197 -1.28 -36.85 -48.42
C ASP A 197 -1.82 -35.68 -47.57
N ALA A 198 -3.01 -35.19 -47.93
CA ALA A 198 -3.44 -33.83 -47.60
C ALA A 198 -3.67 -33.59 -46.09
N PRO A 199 -3.09 -32.52 -45.49
CA PRO A 199 -3.26 -32.22 -44.08
C PRO A 199 -4.69 -31.74 -43.80
N THR A 200 -5.48 -32.54 -43.08
CA THR A 200 -6.87 -32.20 -42.76
C THR A 200 -6.96 -31.08 -41.72
N LYS A 201 -6.91 -29.82 -42.18
CA LYS A 201 -7.31 -28.62 -41.43
C LYS A 201 -8.81 -28.69 -41.11
N ASP A 202 -9.13 -29.28 -39.96
CA ASP A 202 -10.38 -29.14 -39.21
C ASP A 202 -10.04 -29.31 -37.72
N CYS A 203 -10.82 -28.72 -36.81
CA CYS A 203 -10.63 -28.78 -35.35
C CYS A 203 -9.42 -27.97 -34.81
N LYS A 204 -9.35 -26.66 -35.11
CA LYS A 204 -8.74 -25.66 -34.20
C LYS A 204 -9.87 -24.91 -33.47
N GLY A 205 -10.20 -25.39 -32.28
CA GLY A 205 -11.01 -24.76 -31.23
C GLY A 205 -10.48 -25.26 -29.89
N LYS A 206 -10.43 -24.41 -28.85
CA LYS A 206 -9.65 -24.65 -27.63
C LYS A 206 -10.54 -25.10 -26.45
N GLY A 207 -11.14 -26.30 -26.54
CA GLY A 207 -11.81 -26.98 -25.43
C GLY A 207 -11.08 -28.25 -24.97
N LYS A 208 -10.90 -28.46 -23.66
CA LYS A 208 -10.33 -29.69 -23.09
C LYS A 208 -11.44 -30.66 -22.69
N VAL A 209 -11.52 -31.81 -23.36
CA VAL A 209 -12.25 -32.97 -22.84
C VAL A 209 -11.32 -33.75 -21.91
N ASP A 210 -11.73 -33.95 -20.65
CA ASP A 210 -11.07 -34.89 -19.73
C ASP A 210 -11.70 -36.28 -19.88
N TYR A 211 -10.90 -37.24 -20.33
CA TYR A 211 -11.33 -38.59 -20.68
C TYR A 211 -11.31 -39.54 -19.47
N ARG A 212 -12.29 -39.40 -18.57
CA ARG A 212 -12.85 -40.54 -17.83
C ARG A 212 -14.16 -41.00 -18.50
N SER A 213 -14.58 -42.24 -18.28
CA SER A 213 -15.50 -42.95 -19.18
C SER A 213 -16.99 -42.66 -18.96
N SER A 214 -17.63 -42.09 -19.98
CA SER A 214 -19.05 -42.34 -20.28
C SER A 214 -19.28 -42.34 -21.80
N SER A 215 -20.24 -43.13 -22.28
CA SER A 215 -20.65 -43.18 -23.69
C SER A 215 -22.18 -43.18 -23.79
N ARG A 216 -22.74 -42.05 -24.21
CA ARG A 216 -24.19 -41.80 -24.17
C ARG A 216 -24.93 -42.56 -25.28
N LYS A 217 -25.96 -43.30 -24.90
CA LYS A 217 -26.93 -43.96 -25.80
C LYS A 217 -28.21 -43.12 -25.90
N LEU A 218 -28.86 -43.14 -27.05
CA LEU A 218 -30.11 -42.41 -27.32
C LEU A 218 -31.15 -43.36 -27.92
N LYS A 219 -32.36 -43.39 -27.35
CA LYS A 219 -33.58 -44.00 -27.93
C LYS A 219 -34.62 -42.91 -28.18
N THR A 220 -35.57 -43.17 -29.07
CA THR A 220 -36.61 -42.22 -29.49
C THR A 220 -38.01 -42.71 -29.11
N LYS A 221 -38.77 -41.87 -28.39
CA LYS A 221 -40.24 -41.92 -28.30
C LYS A 221 -40.73 -40.48 -28.04
N GLY A 222 -41.64 -39.99 -28.88
CA GLY A 222 -42.15 -38.62 -28.78
C GLY A 222 -41.15 -37.53 -29.20
N SER A 223 -41.64 -36.29 -29.26
CA SER A 223 -40.87 -35.09 -29.63
C SER A 223 -40.13 -34.50 -28.43
N GLY A 224 -39.09 -35.19 -27.97
CA GLY A 224 -38.22 -34.73 -26.89
C GLY A 224 -37.01 -35.65 -26.69
N TRP A 225 -35.94 -35.13 -26.08
CA TRP A 225 -34.78 -35.92 -25.66
C TRP A 225 -34.50 -35.65 -24.19
N SER A 226 -34.52 -36.70 -23.37
CA SER A 226 -33.99 -36.69 -21.99
C SER A 226 -32.66 -37.44 -21.93
N GLU A 227 -31.87 -37.18 -20.89
CA GLU A 227 -30.51 -37.70 -20.75
C GLU A 227 -30.32 -38.39 -19.39
N GLU A 228 -29.74 -39.59 -19.40
CA GLU A 228 -29.46 -40.40 -18.22
C GLU A 228 -28.04 -41.00 -18.31
N SER A 229 -27.35 -41.15 -17.17
CA SER A 229 -25.91 -41.39 -17.13
C SER A 229 -25.53 -42.87 -17.19
N SER A 230 -24.53 -43.22 -18.00
CA SER A 230 -23.86 -44.54 -17.91
C SER A 230 -22.37 -44.48 -18.26
N THR A 231 -21.56 -45.20 -17.48
CA THR A 231 -20.09 -45.10 -17.41
C THR A 231 -19.34 -46.07 -18.33
N SER A 232 -19.95 -46.46 -19.45
CA SER A 232 -19.41 -47.51 -20.33
C SER A 232 -18.05 -47.16 -20.99
N GLU A 233 -17.16 -48.15 -21.03
CA GLU A 233 -15.94 -48.11 -21.84
C GLU A 233 -16.20 -48.42 -23.33
N GLU A 234 -17.29 -49.13 -23.66
CA GLU A 234 -17.58 -49.54 -25.03
C GLU A 234 -17.98 -48.38 -25.95
N LEU A 235 -17.71 -48.56 -27.24
CA LEU A 235 -18.25 -47.73 -28.32
C LEU A 235 -19.57 -48.29 -28.82
N ASP A 236 -20.54 -47.43 -29.11
CA ASP A 236 -21.90 -47.83 -29.48
C ASP A 236 -22.38 -47.22 -30.80
N VAL A 237 -23.26 -47.94 -31.51
CA VAL A 237 -23.97 -47.37 -32.66
C VAL A 237 -24.93 -46.30 -32.16
N GLY A 238 -24.86 -45.11 -32.75
CA GLY A 238 -25.63 -43.94 -32.34
C GLY A 238 -24.89 -42.96 -31.43
N GLN A 239 -23.75 -43.35 -30.84
CA GLN A 239 -22.91 -42.47 -30.02
C GLN A 239 -22.36 -41.29 -30.85
N ILE A 240 -22.25 -40.12 -30.21
CA ILE A 240 -21.73 -38.87 -30.79
C ILE A 240 -20.39 -38.44 -30.17
N PHE A 241 -19.60 -37.70 -30.95
CA PHE A 241 -18.31 -37.10 -30.57
C PHE A 241 -18.25 -35.68 -31.13
N PHE A 242 -17.78 -34.71 -30.33
CA PHE A 242 -17.80 -33.29 -30.72
C PHE A 242 -17.00 -32.99 -31.99
N CYS A 243 -15.90 -33.71 -32.23
CA CYS A 243 -15.20 -33.66 -33.51
C CYS A 243 -14.56 -35.00 -33.93
N LYS A 244 -14.06 -35.04 -35.18
CA LYS A 244 -13.34 -36.20 -35.75
C LYS A 244 -12.08 -36.58 -34.95
N ARG A 245 -11.42 -35.60 -34.30
CA ARG A 245 -10.23 -35.82 -33.48
C ARG A 245 -10.56 -36.60 -32.20
N ASP A 246 -11.66 -36.28 -31.54
CA ASP A 246 -12.12 -36.94 -30.31
C ASP A 246 -12.49 -38.41 -30.55
N LEU A 247 -13.24 -38.65 -31.63
CA LEU A 247 -13.53 -40.01 -32.11
C LEU A 247 -12.24 -40.77 -32.44
N SER A 248 -11.29 -40.13 -33.13
CA SER A 248 -9.99 -40.74 -33.45
C SER A 248 -9.15 -41.04 -32.21
N MET A 249 -9.21 -40.18 -31.19
CA MET A 249 -8.55 -40.35 -29.89
C MET A 249 -9.14 -41.55 -29.13
N ARG A 250 -10.48 -41.60 -28.96
CA ARG A 250 -11.15 -42.72 -28.27
C ARG A 250 -10.97 -44.04 -29.03
N LEU A 251 -10.97 -44.03 -30.36
CA LEU A 251 -10.62 -45.20 -31.19
C LEU A 251 -9.18 -45.66 -30.94
N SER A 252 -8.20 -44.74 -30.91
CA SER A 252 -6.81 -45.09 -30.64
C SER A 252 -6.60 -45.64 -29.23
N VAL A 253 -7.24 -45.06 -28.22
CA VAL A 253 -7.18 -45.56 -26.83
C VAL A 253 -7.85 -46.93 -26.69
N LEU A 254 -9.01 -47.15 -27.32
CA LEU A 254 -9.67 -48.46 -27.34
C LEU A 254 -8.79 -49.54 -28.01
N ALA A 255 -8.18 -49.19 -29.15
CA ALA A 255 -7.25 -50.05 -29.87
C ALA A 255 -6.05 -50.48 -29.03
N MET A 256 -5.44 -49.53 -28.29
CA MET A 256 -4.35 -49.82 -27.34
C MET A 256 -4.85 -50.68 -26.17
N LYS A 257 -5.94 -50.29 -25.48
CA LYS A 257 -6.51 -51.04 -24.34
C LYS A 257 -6.99 -52.47 -24.66
N LYS A 258 -7.29 -52.77 -25.92
CA LYS A 258 -7.81 -54.08 -26.37
C LYS A 258 -6.85 -54.78 -27.35
N ASN A 259 -5.57 -54.38 -27.37
CA ASN A 259 -4.49 -54.93 -28.19
C ASN A 259 -4.89 -55.26 -29.65
N PHE A 260 -5.45 -54.28 -30.37
CA PHE A 260 -5.75 -54.46 -31.80
C PHE A 260 -5.34 -53.24 -32.62
N GLN A 261 -4.86 -53.47 -33.84
CA GLN A 261 -4.55 -52.40 -34.78
C GLN A 261 -5.65 -52.27 -35.85
N PHE A 262 -5.97 -51.03 -36.20
CA PHE A 262 -6.89 -50.70 -37.29
C PHE A 262 -6.22 -49.89 -38.41
N VAL A 263 -6.84 -49.90 -39.59
CA VAL A 263 -6.49 -49.03 -40.71
C VAL A 263 -7.69 -48.16 -41.10
N VAL A 264 -7.39 -46.92 -41.50
CA VAL A 264 -8.38 -46.00 -42.07
C VAL A 264 -8.63 -46.41 -43.51
N LYS A 265 -9.88 -46.71 -43.88
CA LYS A 265 -10.28 -47.01 -45.27
C LYS A 265 -10.95 -45.83 -45.98
N LYS A 266 -11.48 -44.85 -45.23
CA LYS A 266 -11.87 -43.52 -45.75
C LYS A 266 -11.89 -42.49 -44.63
N SER A 267 -11.27 -41.33 -44.82
CA SER A 267 -11.38 -40.16 -43.94
C SER A 267 -11.61 -38.92 -44.81
N THR A 268 -12.71 -38.22 -44.57
CA THR A 268 -13.05 -36.95 -45.25
C THR A 268 -13.53 -35.93 -44.21
N LYS A 269 -14.05 -34.77 -44.63
CA LYS A 269 -14.79 -33.89 -43.71
C LYS A 269 -16.10 -34.50 -43.21
N GLU A 270 -16.74 -35.36 -44.02
CA GLU A 270 -18.07 -35.93 -43.72
C GLU A 270 -18.07 -37.35 -43.15
N VAL A 271 -17.01 -38.15 -43.36
CA VAL A 271 -17.01 -39.58 -43.02
C VAL A 271 -15.66 -40.00 -42.44
N LEU A 272 -15.71 -40.81 -41.37
CA LEU A 272 -14.58 -41.62 -40.89
C LEU A 272 -14.97 -43.10 -40.96
N PHE A 273 -14.20 -43.90 -41.69
CA PHE A 273 -14.37 -45.34 -41.82
C PHE A 273 -13.05 -46.05 -41.53
N VAL A 274 -13.06 -46.89 -40.49
CA VAL A 274 -11.93 -47.70 -40.04
C VAL A 274 -12.33 -49.18 -39.98
N ARG A 275 -11.34 -50.07 -40.13
CA ARG A 275 -11.49 -51.53 -39.98
C ARG A 275 -10.22 -52.13 -39.36
N CYS A 276 -10.27 -53.39 -38.93
CA CYS A 276 -9.08 -54.11 -38.47
C CYS A 276 -7.97 -54.05 -39.53
N ILE A 277 -6.70 -54.14 -39.10
CA ILE A 277 -5.56 -54.23 -40.02
C ILE A 277 -5.64 -55.49 -40.90
N ASP A 278 -6.02 -56.63 -40.29
CA ASP A 278 -6.36 -57.85 -41.01
C ASP A 278 -7.55 -57.62 -41.97
N ASN A 279 -7.40 -58.08 -43.21
CA ASN A 279 -8.42 -58.00 -44.25
C ASN A 279 -9.55 -59.02 -44.05
N LYS A 280 -9.29 -60.14 -43.35
CA LYS A 280 -10.26 -61.20 -43.06
C LYS A 280 -11.09 -60.92 -41.79
N CYS A 281 -10.66 -59.96 -40.96
CA CYS A 281 -11.32 -59.64 -39.70
C CYS A 281 -12.58 -58.77 -39.87
N GLY A 282 -13.68 -59.18 -39.24
CA GLY A 282 -14.98 -58.50 -39.33
C GLY A 282 -15.07 -57.12 -38.67
N TRP A 283 -14.15 -56.75 -37.77
CA TRP A 283 -14.21 -55.51 -36.99
C TRP A 283 -14.11 -54.26 -37.88
N ARG A 284 -15.07 -53.35 -37.74
CA ARG A 284 -15.14 -52.09 -38.50
C ARG A 284 -16.09 -51.07 -37.88
N LEU A 285 -15.73 -49.79 -38.00
CA LEU A 285 -16.52 -48.66 -37.54
C LEU A 285 -16.64 -47.59 -38.63
N ARG A 286 -17.87 -47.14 -38.89
CA ARG A 286 -18.19 -46.00 -39.76
C ARG A 286 -18.96 -44.95 -38.97
N ALA A 287 -18.39 -43.76 -38.85
CA ALA A 287 -19.04 -42.56 -38.35
C ALA A 287 -19.22 -41.53 -39.49
N VAL A 288 -20.22 -40.67 -39.34
CA VAL A 288 -20.48 -39.56 -40.27
C VAL A 288 -20.69 -38.27 -39.49
N ARG A 289 -20.34 -37.14 -40.10
CA ARG A 289 -20.63 -35.80 -39.57
C ARG A 289 -22.15 -35.55 -39.61
N LEU A 290 -22.67 -34.85 -38.61
CA LEU A 290 -24.03 -34.31 -38.63
C LEU A 290 -24.01 -32.96 -39.38
N LYS A 291 -25.05 -32.68 -40.19
CA LYS A 291 -25.15 -31.44 -40.96
C LYS A 291 -24.84 -30.21 -40.10
N ASP A 292 -24.12 -29.27 -40.70
CA ASP A 292 -23.86 -27.92 -40.17
C ASP A 292 -23.21 -27.89 -38.78
N SER A 293 -22.50 -28.97 -38.43
CA SER A 293 -21.77 -29.13 -37.16
C SER A 293 -20.40 -29.80 -37.38
N ASN A 294 -19.56 -29.83 -36.35
CA ASN A 294 -18.35 -30.67 -36.33
C ASN A 294 -18.59 -32.09 -35.80
N ILE A 295 -19.82 -32.40 -35.33
CA ILE A 295 -20.13 -33.58 -34.52
C ILE A 295 -20.17 -34.85 -35.39
N PHE A 296 -19.43 -35.88 -35.00
CA PHE A 296 -19.42 -37.19 -35.64
C PHE A 296 -20.29 -38.19 -34.88
N LYS A 297 -21.27 -38.81 -35.57
CA LYS A 297 -22.13 -39.87 -35.04
C LYS A 297 -21.73 -41.23 -35.62
N ILE A 298 -21.52 -42.23 -34.75
CA ILE A 298 -21.28 -43.62 -35.18
C ILE A 298 -22.56 -44.15 -35.83
N LYS A 299 -22.49 -44.50 -37.13
CA LYS A 299 -23.62 -45.03 -37.92
C LYS A 299 -23.59 -46.54 -38.08
N LYS A 300 -22.40 -47.16 -38.03
CA LYS A 300 -22.24 -48.63 -38.03
C LYS A 300 -20.98 -49.00 -37.24
N TYR A 301 -21.10 -49.96 -36.34
CA TYR A 301 -19.99 -50.54 -35.60
C TYR A 301 -20.18 -52.06 -35.54
N VAL A 302 -19.11 -52.80 -35.83
CA VAL A 302 -19.02 -54.25 -35.66
C VAL A 302 -17.91 -54.48 -34.64
N LYS A 303 -18.28 -54.85 -33.40
CA LYS A 303 -17.33 -54.95 -32.28
C LYS A 303 -16.58 -56.28 -32.19
N VAL A 304 -17.04 -57.30 -32.91
CA VAL A 304 -16.42 -58.63 -32.92
C VAL A 304 -15.18 -58.65 -33.81
N HIS A 305 -14.06 -59.10 -33.26
CA HIS A 305 -12.88 -59.49 -34.02
C HIS A 305 -12.98 -60.99 -34.38
N SER A 306 -12.57 -61.34 -35.59
CA SER A 306 -12.41 -62.74 -36.05
C SER A 306 -10.94 -63.08 -36.33
N CYS A 307 -10.03 -62.37 -35.65
CA CYS A 307 -8.58 -62.57 -35.62
C CYS A 307 -8.12 -62.64 -34.16
N SER A 308 -7.05 -63.36 -33.84
CA SER A 308 -6.46 -63.34 -32.48
C SER A 308 -5.99 -61.92 -32.11
N LEU A 309 -6.10 -61.61 -30.82
CA LEU A 309 -5.65 -60.37 -30.18
C LEU A 309 -4.51 -60.62 -29.17
N GLU A 310 -3.92 -61.81 -29.18
CA GLU A 310 -2.91 -62.25 -28.20
C GLU A 310 -1.51 -61.73 -28.54
N PHE A 311 -1.24 -61.42 -29.81
CA PHE A 311 0.04 -60.92 -30.27
C PHE A 311 0.21 -59.42 -30.02
N LEU A 312 0.87 -59.07 -28.91
CA LEU A 312 1.36 -57.70 -28.62
C LEU A 312 2.39 -57.26 -29.68
N ASN A 313 1.95 -56.43 -30.62
CA ASN A 313 2.81 -55.93 -31.69
C ASN A 313 3.70 -54.79 -31.14
N ARG A 314 5.03 -54.99 -31.14
CA ARG A 314 6.00 -54.17 -30.36
C ARG A 314 5.98 -52.68 -30.67
N ASP A 315 5.58 -52.27 -31.88
CA ASP A 315 5.20 -50.87 -32.15
C ASP A 315 3.70 -50.76 -32.43
N HIS A 316 2.98 -50.08 -31.53
CA HIS A 316 1.53 -49.92 -31.67
C HIS A 316 1.18 -48.76 -32.61
N ARG A 317 0.62 -49.07 -33.78
CA ARG A 317 0.28 -48.10 -34.86
C ARG A 317 -0.65 -46.96 -34.42
N GLN A 318 -1.49 -47.21 -33.42
CA GLN A 318 -2.40 -46.22 -32.83
C GLN A 318 -1.75 -45.37 -31.72
N ALA A 319 -0.63 -45.79 -31.13
CA ALA A 319 0.14 -45.07 -30.12
C ALA A 319 0.99 -43.95 -30.75
N LYS A 320 0.37 -43.09 -31.55
CA LYS A 320 1.03 -41.95 -32.20
C LYS A 320 1.45 -40.94 -31.13
N SER A 321 2.58 -40.25 -31.30
CA SER A 321 3.08 -39.28 -30.32
C SER A 321 2.07 -38.20 -29.92
N TRP A 322 1.15 -37.82 -30.84
CA TRP A 322 0.07 -36.87 -30.54
C TRP A 322 -1.07 -37.45 -29.67
N VAL A 323 -1.26 -38.78 -29.67
CA VAL A 323 -2.21 -39.50 -28.81
C VAL A 323 -1.56 -39.67 -27.43
N VAL A 324 -0.32 -40.15 -27.38
CA VAL A 324 0.44 -40.35 -26.14
C VAL A 324 0.60 -39.02 -25.40
N GLY A 325 0.99 -37.94 -26.11
CA GLY A 325 1.07 -36.57 -25.59
C GLY A 325 -0.23 -36.01 -25.01
N GLU A 326 -1.40 -36.54 -25.43
CA GLU A 326 -2.70 -36.17 -24.85
C GLU A 326 -3.00 -36.92 -23.54
N LEU A 327 -2.55 -38.18 -23.43
CA LEU A 327 -2.67 -38.98 -22.21
C LEU A 327 -1.79 -38.41 -21.09
N ILE A 328 -0.54 -38.07 -21.42
CA ILE A 328 0.44 -37.56 -20.45
C ILE A 328 0.35 -36.06 -20.16
N LYS A 329 -0.52 -35.30 -20.84
CA LYS A 329 -0.66 -33.83 -20.68
C LYS A 329 -0.83 -33.38 -19.22
N SER A 330 -1.47 -34.21 -18.39
CA SER A 330 -1.71 -33.95 -16.97
C SER A 330 -0.41 -33.91 -16.15
N LYS A 331 0.59 -34.72 -16.51
CA LYS A 331 1.87 -34.88 -15.80
C LYS A 331 2.75 -33.62 -15.88
N PHE A 332 2.48 -32.73 -16.84
CA PHE A 332 3.23 -31.48 -17.09
C PHE A 332 2.55 -30.19 -16.58
N LYS A 333 1.41 -30.30 -15.87
CA LYS A 333 0.66 -29.13 -15.37
C LYS A 333 1.43 -28.30 -14.32
N GLY A 334 2.35 -28.90 -13.56
CA GLY A 334 3.19 -28.20 -12.58
C GLY A 334 4.63 -27.94 -13.09
N PRO A 335 5.36 -26.98 -12.49
CA PRO A 335 6.76 -26.71 -12.85
C PRO A 335 7.75 -27.74 -12.27
N GLY A 336 7.48 -28.29 -11.08
CA GLY A 336 8.47 -29.05 -10.29
C GLY A 336 8.65 -30.55 -10.60
N ARG A 337 7.93 -31.13 -11.56
CA ARG A 337 8.11 -32.56 -11.93
C ARG A 337 8.85 -32.68 -13.26
N ILE A 338 10.13 -33.07 -13.19
CA ILE A 338 10.88 -33.53 -14.36
C ILE A 338 10.30 -34.88 -14.78
N TYR A 339 9.74 -34.95 -16.00
CA TYR A 339 9.16 -36.16 -16.56
C TYR A 339 9.78 -36.39 -17.96
N LYS A 340 10.71 -37.34 -18.03
CA LYS A 340 11.67 -37.53 -19.12
C LYS A 340 11.10 -38.50 -20.18
N PRO A 341 11.68 -38.57 -21.40
CA PRO A 341 11.23 -39.52 -22.40
C PRO A 341 11.37 -41.00 -21.99
N ARG A 342 12.25 -41.36 -21.04
CA ARG A 342 12.33 -42.72 -20.48
C ARG A 342 11.09 -43.06 -19.67
N ASP A 343 10.71 -42.17 -18.76
CA ASP A 343 9.51 -42.27 -17.91
C ASP A 343 8.23 -42.44 -18.76
N ILE A 344 8.16 -41.78 -19.93
CA ILE A 344 7.06 -41.93 -20.90
C ILE A 344 7.03 -43.32 -21.55
N ILE A 345 8.19 -43.92 -21.84
CA ILE A 345 8.28 -45.31 -22.34
C ILE A 345 7.81 -46.28 -21.26
N GLU A 346 8.17 -46.04 -20.00
CA GLU A 346 7.83 -46.87 -18.85
C GLU A 346 6.33 -46.81 -18.52
N ASP A 347 5.76 -45.62 -18.37
CA ASP A 347 4.30 -45.41 -18.22
C ASP A 347 3.52 -46.09 -19.36
N MET A 348 3.95 -45.96 -20.62
CA MET A 348 3.27 -46.58 -21.77
C MET A 348 3.41 -48.12 -21.81
N ARG A 349 4.52 -48.65 -21.27
CA ARG A 349 4.72 -50.09 -21.09
C ARG A 349 3.87 -50.64 -19.94
N GLN A 350 3.71 -49.88 -18.86
CA GLN A 350 2.93 -50.28 -17.68
C GLN A 350 1.41 -50.16 -17.92
N ASP A 351 0.92 -49.00 -18.37
CA ASP A 351 -0.52 -48.73 -18.52
C ASP A 351 -1.16 -49.44 -19.72
N TYR A 352 -0.37 -49.76 -20.76
CA TYR A 352 -0.89 -50.28 -22.04
C TYR A 352 -0.13 -51.49 -22.62
N GLY A 353 0.98 -51.94 -22.02
CA GLY A 353 1.82 -53.01 -22.58
C GLY A 353 2.60 -52.61 -23.85
N ILE A 354 2.66 -51.32 -24.18
CA ILE A 354 3.19 -50.83 -25.46
C ILE A 354 4.65 -50.38 -25.30
N ASN A 355 5.55 -51.00 -26.06
CA ASN A 355 6.92 -50.51 -26.22
C ASN A 355 6.96 -49.37 -27.26
N MET A 356 7.93 -48.47 -27.16
CA MET A 356 8.12 -47.37 -28.11
C MET A 356 9.55 -46.82 -28.09
N SER A 357 9.98 -46.23 -29.22
CA SER A 357 11.30 -45.61 -29.31
C SER A 357 11.41 -44.30 -28.52
N TYR A 358 12.63 -43.96 -28.10
CA TYR A 358 12.94 -42.70 -27.41
C TYR A 358 12.50 -41.47 -28.23
N GLU A 359 12.68 -41.48 -29.54
CA GLU A 359 12.23 -40.42 -30.45
C GLU A 359 10.70 -40.26 -30.44
N LYS A 360 9.95 -41.38 -30.40
CA LYS A 360 8.47 -41.38 -30.34
C LYS A 360 7.97 -40.83 -29.01
N ALA A 361 8.66 -41.15 -27.90
CA ALA A 361 8.41 -40.65 -26.56
C ALA A 361 8.79 -39.17 -26.40
N TRP A 362 9.92 -38.74 -26.97
CA TRP A 362 10.34 -37.33 -27.01
C TRP A 362 9.33 -36.49 -27.80
N ARG A 363 8.92 -36.93 -29.00
CA ARG A 363 7.85 -36.28 -29.77
C ARG A 363 6.51 -36.23 -29.01
N ALA A 364 6.25 -37.18 -28.11
CA ALA A 364 5.07 -37.18 -27.25
C ALA A 364 5.19 -36.16 -26.10
N ARG A 365 6.38 -36.03 -25.51
CA ARG A 365 6.73 -34.98 -24.53
C ARG A 365 6.51 -33.58 -25.10
N GLU A 366 7.06 -33.30 -26.28
CA GLU A 366 6.87 -31.99 -26.93
C GLU A 366 5.40 -31.72 -27.27
N ASN A 367 4.66 -32.74 -27.75
CA ASN A 367 3.21 -32.67 -27.97
C ASN A 367 2.41 -32.35 -26.69
N ALA A 368 2.91 -32.78 -25.52
CA ALA A 368 2.29 -32.50 -24.24
C ALA A 368 2.63 -31.08 -23.76
N TYR A 369 3.90 -30.67 -23.86
CA TYR A 369 4.32 -29.30 -23.54
C TYR A 369 3.57 -28.25 -24.37
N GLU A 370 3.50 -28.42 -25.70
CA GLU A 370 2.79 -27.49 -26.59
C GLU A 370 1.31 -27.31 -26.18
N ARG A 371 0.64 -28.40 -25.76
CA ARG A 371 -0.78 -28.36 -25.35
C ARG A 371 -1.00 -27.72 -23.99
N VAL A 372 -0.08 -27.90 -23.06
CA VAL A 372 -0.17 -27.32 -21.71
C VAL A 372 0.27 -25.85 -21.73
N ARG A 373 1.48 -25.57 -22.26
CA ARG A 373 2.20 -24.29 -22.15
C ARG A 373 2.10 -23.40 -23.39
N GLY A 374 1.52 -23.88 -24.48
CA GLY A 374 1.48 -23.19 -25.78
C GLY A 374 2.71 -23.51 -26.64
N SER A 375 2.67 -23.14 -27.93
CA SER A 375 3.85 -23.26 -28.78
C SER A 375 4.83 -22.09 -28.52
N PRO A 376 6.14 -22.27 -28.71
CA PRO A 376 7.11 -21.17 -28.63
C PRO A 376 6.75 -19.98 -29.53
N GLU A 377 6.21 -20.25 -30.72
CA GLU A 377 5.73 -19.25 -31.69
C GLU A 377 4.48 -18.51 -31.19
N GLU A 378 3.48 -19.22 -30.64
CA GLU A 378 2.34 -18.58 -29.96
C GLU A 378 2.83 -17.68 -28.80
N SER A 379 3.90 -18.08 -28.10
CA SER A 379 4.46 -17.35 -26.96
C SER A 379 5.09 -16.00 -27.34
N TYR A 380 5.92 -15.94 -28.39
CA TYR A 380 6.50 -14.67 -28.87
C TYR A 380 5.41 -13.71 -29.40
N ASN A 381 4.41 -14.23 -30.12
CA ASN A 381 3.27 -13.44 -30.60
C ASN A 381 2.41 -12.82 -29.47
N LEU A 382 2.47 -13.37 -28.25
CA LEU A 382 1.76 -12.84 -27.10
C LEU A 382 2.50 -11.68 -26.40
N LEU A 383 3.82 -11.52 -26.59
CA LEU A 383 4.65 -10.59 -25.81
C LEU A 383 4.16 -9.14 -25.85
N ARG A 384 3.76 -8.62 -27.01
CA ARG A 384 3.22 -7.26 -27.14
C ARG A 384 1.92 -7.09 -26.35
N ARG A 385 1.02 -8.08 -26.39
CA ARG A 385 -0.24 -8.04 -25.63
C ARG A 385 -0.01 -8.18 -24.12
N TYR A 386 0.96 -9.03 -23.74
CA TYR A 386 1.37 -9.22 -22.35
C TYR A 386 1.97 -7.93 -21.75
N GLY A 387 2.87 -7.27 -22.48
CA GLY A 387 3.48 -6.00 -22.07
C GLY A 387 2.47 -4.88 -21.84
N GLU A 388 1.52 -4.69 -22.77
CA GLU A 388 0.47 -3.68 -22.59
C GLU A 388 -0.52 -4.04 -21.46
N ALA A 389 -0.87 -5.32 -21.28
CA ALA A 389 -1.67 -5.75 -20.14
C ALA A 389 -0.95 -5.52 -18.80
N LEU A 390 0.37 -5.73 -18.76
CA LEU A 390 1.19 -5.50 -17.56
C LEU A 390 1.36 -4.00 -17.25
N LYS A 391 1.54 -3.15 -18.26
CA LYS A 391 1.50 -1.68 -18.14
C LYS A 391 0.16 -1.18 -17.57
N PHE A 392 -0.95 -1.72 -18.08
CA PHE A 392 -2.30 -1.34 -17.67
C PHE A 392 -2.63 -1.79 -16.23
N THR A 393 -2.22 -3.00 -15.84
CA THR A 393 -2.51 -3.57 -14.51
C THR A 393 -1.54 -3.14 -13.41
N ASN A 394 -0.31 -2.75 -13.75
CA ASN A 394 0.67 -2.24 -12.79
C ASN A 394 1.28 -0.93 -13.34
N SER A 395 0.67 0.19 -12.95
CA SER A 395 1.05 1.53 -13.42
C SER A 395 2.54 1.82 -13.21
N GLY A 396 3.15 2.52 -14.16
CA GLY A 396 4.59 2.78 -14.18
C GLY A 396 5.46 1.54 -14.48
N THR A 397 4.89 0.40 -14.87
CA THR A 397 5.66 -0.71 -15.43
C THR A 397 6.21 -0.33 -16.80
N ILE A 398 7.48 -0.61 -17.01
CA ILE A 398 8.19 -0.34 -18.26
C ILE A 398 8.44 -1.69 -18.94
N PHE A 399 7.91 -1.82 -20.15
CA PHE A 399 8.03 -3.00 -20.99
C PHE A 399 8.32 -2.55 -22.42
N HIS A 400 9.53 -2.85 -22.89
CA HIS A 400 10.00 -2.57 -24.25
C HIS A 400 10.34 -3.88 -24.96
N MET A 401 10.10 -3.90 -26.27
CA MET A 401 10.43 -5.01 -27.15
C MET A 401 10.98 -4.39 -28.44
N GLU A 402 12.22 -4.73 -28.78
CA GLU A 402 12.92 -4.28 -29.97
C GLU A 402 12.70 -5.30 -31.09
N LEU A 403 12.44 -4.82 -32.31
CA LEU A 403 12.26 -5.67 -33.49
C LEU A 403 13.31 -5.34 -34.56
N GLU A 404 13.85 -6.38 -35.18
CA GLU A 404 14.68 -6.26 -36.37
C GLU A 404 13.79 -6.26 -37.61
N ASP A 405 14.00 -5.28 -38.49
CA ASP A 405 13.16 -4.95 -39.67
C ASP A 405 11.64 -4.89 -39.38
N ASP A 406 11.23 -4.45 -38.18
CA ASP A 406 9.84 -4.50 -37.67
C ASP A 406 9.17 -5.92 -37.70
N ARG A 407 9.96 -6.98 -37.92
CA ARG A 407 9.46 -8.33 -38.23
C ARG A 407 9.96 -9.42 -37.29
N PHE A 408 11.21 -9.34 -36.84
CA PHE A 408 11.85 -10.38 -36.03
C PHE A 408 12.09 -9.88 -34.61
N PHE A 409 11.86 -10.72 -33.60
CA PHE A 409 12.16 -10.38 -32.22
C PHE A 409 13.68 -10.20 -32.05
N LYS A 410 14.11 -9.05 -31.53
CA LYS A 410 15.51 -8.80 -31.18
C LYS A 410 15.72 -8.80 -29.67
N TYR A 411 15.21 -7.78 -28.97
CA TYR A 411 15.44 -7.60 -27.52
C TYR A 411 14.14 -7.37 -26.74
N LEU A 412 14.16 -7.64 -25.43
CA LEU A 412 13.07 -7.33 -24.50
C LEU A 412 13.62 -6.80 -23.18
N PHE A 413 12.93 -5.81 -22.61
CA PHE A 413 13.22 -5.24 -21.29
C PHE A 413 11.91 -5.18 -20.49
N MET A 414 11.97 -5.62 -19.23
CA MET A 414 10.85 -5.56 -18.29
C MET A 414 11.33 -5.07 -16.92
N ALA A 415 10.83 -3.91 -16.47
CA ALA A 415 10.95 -3.41 -15.11
C ALA A 415 9.55 -3.11 -14.56
N VAL A 416 9.09 -3.89 -13.58
CA VAL A 416 7.75 -3.75 -13.00
C VAL A 416 7.68 -2.44 -12.20
N GLY A 417 6.59 -1.68 -12.32
CA GLY A 417 6.49 -0.33 -11.73
C GLY A 417 6.66 -0.31 -10.21
N ALA A 418 6.26 -1.39 -9.53
CA ALA A 418 6.54 -1.60 -8.11
C ALA A 418 8.05 -1.75 -7.79
N CYS A 419 8.81 -2.46 -8.63
CA CYS A 419 10.27 -2.59 -8.50
C CYS A 419 10.97 -1.24 -8.67
N VAL A 420 10.58 -0.48 -9.70
CA VAL A 420 11.15 0.86 -9.98
C VAL A 420 10.83 1.83 -8.84
N ARG A 421 9.57 1.90 -8.39
CA ARG A 421 9.19 2.76 -7.26
C ARG A 421 9.91 2.39 -5.97
N GLY A 422 10.01 1.10 -5.63
CA GLY A 422 10.74 0.66 -4.44
C GLY A 422 12.21 1.05 -4.53
N PHE A 423 12.86 0.80 -5.67
CA PHE A 423 14.25 1.18 -5.90
C PHE A 423 14.54 2.66 -5.64
N LEU A 424 13.75 3.54 -6.26
CA LEU A 424 13.95 5.00 -6.18
C LEU A 424 13.65 5.62 -4.81
N ASN A 425 12.93 4.93 -3.92
CA ASN A 425 12.52 5.48 -2.61
C ASN A 425 13.21 4.80 -1.41
N CYS A 426 13.53 3.50 -1.49
CA CYS A 426 13.82 2.68 -0.30
C CYS A 426 15.03 1.73 -0.42
N ILE A 427 15.72 1.67 -1.57
CA ILE A 427 16.79 0.70 -1.83
C ILE A 427 18.15 1.41 -1.90
N ARG A 428 19.21 0.73 -1.47
CA ARG A 428 20.59 1.24 -1.61
C ARG A 428 20.92 1.35 -3.11
N PRO A 429 21.47 2.48 -3.61
CA PRO A 429 21.66 2.71 -5.05
C PRO A 429 22.87 1.94 -5.62
N VAL A 430 22.84 0.60 -5.51
CA VAL A 430 23.83 -0.31 -6.07
C VAL A 430 23.10 -1.41 -6.83
N ILE A 431 23.34 -1.47 -8.14
CA ILE A 431 22.75 -2.47 -9.04
C ILE A 431 23.81 -3.53 -9.33
N VAL A 432 23.51 -4.76 -8.95
CA VAL A 432 24.31 -5.94 -9.30
C VAL A 432 23.72 -6.55 -10.57
N MET A 433 24.57 -6.77 -11.58
CA MET A 433 24.15 -7.36 -12.86
C MET A 433 24.97 -8.61 -13.19
N ASP A 434 24.26 -9.63 -13.66
CA ASP A 434 24.77 -10.89 -14.18
C ASP A 434 23.86 -11.34 -15.34
N GLY A 435 24.38 -12.20 -16.22
CA GLY A 435 23.64 -12.70 -17.38
C GLY A 435 23.85 -14.19 -17.61
N THR A 436 22.76 -14.89 -17.95
CA THR A 436 22.71 -16.36 -17.99
C THR A 436 21.88 -16.88 -19.15
N PHE A 437 22.25 -18.02 -19.73
CA PHE A 437 21.59 -18.54 -20.93
C PHE A 437 20.12 -18.93 -20.70
N LEU A 438 19.26 -18.58 -21.66
CA LEU A 438 17.94 -19.17 -21.80
C LEU A 438 18.06 -20.55 -22.46
N LYS A 439 17.28 -21.53 -21.98
CA LYS A 439 17.35 -22.92 -22.43
C LYS A 439 16.24 -23.30 -23.42
N ASN A 440 15.22 -22.45 -23.57
CA ASN A 440 14.09 -22.70 -24.46
C ASN A 440 14.51 -22.79 -25.95
N LYS A 441 13.58 -23.20 -26.83
CA LYS A 441 13.79 -23.45 -28.27
C LYS A 441 14.63 -22.39 -29.00
N TYR A 442 14.48 -21.11 -28.65
CA TYR A 442 15.13 -19.99 -29.34
C TYR A 442 16.41 -19.49 -28.64
N ARG A 443 16.77 -20.07 -27.49
CA ARG A 443 17.91 -19.67 -26.66
C ARG A 443 17.87 -18.16 -26.35
N GLY A 444 18.98 -17.44 -26.52
CA GLY A 444 19.19 -16.08 -26.02
C GLY A 444 19.78 -16.05 -24.61
N GLN A 445 19.96 -14.85 -24.08
CA GLN A 445 20.61 -14.60 -22.80
C GLN A 445 19.72 -13.70 -21.92
N LEU A 446 19.49 -14.11 -20.68
CA LEU A 446 18.74 -13.39 -19.67
C LEU A 446 19.71 -12.54 -18.86
N ILE A 447 19.57 -11.21 -18.93
CA ILE A 447 20.23 -10.25 -18.05
C ILE A 447 19.31 -10.03 -16.84
N VAL A 448 19.86 -10.11 -15.62
CA VAL A 448 19.15 -9.71 -14.40
C VAL A 448 19.83 -8.50 -13.76
N ALA A 449 19.03 -7.49 -13.40
CA ALA A 449 19.45 -6.36 -12.59
C ALA A 449 18.78 -6.48 -11.21
N VAL A 450 19.58 -6.65 -10.17
CA VAL A 450 19.10 -6.85 -8.79
C VAL A 450 19.87 -5.98 -7.79
N CYS A 451 19.26 -5.72 -6.64
CA CYS A 451 19.79 -4.89 -5.56
C CYS A 451 19.61 -5.60 -4.22
N LEU A 452 19.98 -4.93 -3.11
CA LEU A 452 19.65 -5.37 -1.74
C LEU A 452 18.73 -4.35 -1.07
N ASP A 453 17.62 -4.83 -0.51
CA ASP A 453 16.71 -3.98 0.28
C ASP A 453 17.23 -3.70 1.70
N GLY A 454 16.48 -2.90 2.46
CA GLY A 454 16.83 -2.52 3.82
C GLY A 454 16.95 -3.70 4.79
N ASN A 455 16.34 -4.86 4.51
CA ASN A 455 16.48 -6.09 5.29
C ASN A 455 17.57 -7.02 4.71
N ASN A 456 18.39 -6.49 3.80
CA ASN A 456 19.47 -7.18 3.09
C ASN A 456 19.01 -8.44 2.34
N GLN A 457 17.76 -8.42 1.85
CA GLN A 457 17.20 -9.45 0.97
C GLN A 457 17.35 -9.04 -0.50
N ILE A 458 17.44 -10.03 -1.41
CA ILE A 458 17.56 -9.80 -2.86
C ILE A 458 16.32 -9.05 -3.36
N TYR A 459 16.53 -7.92 -4.04
CA TYR A 459 15.49 -7.06 -4.58
C TYR A 459 15.61 -6.96 -6.11
N PRO A 460 14.77 -7.66 -6.90
CA PRO A 460 14.86 -7.59 -8.36
C PRO A 460 14.32 -6.27 -8.92
N LEU A 461 15.11 -5.62 -9.78
CA LEU A 461 14.80 -4.32 -10.38
C LEU A 461 14.29 -4.46 -11.82
N ALA A 462 15.06 -5.15 -12.68
CA ALA A 462 14.74 -5.29 -14.10
C ALA A 462 15.28 -6.61 -14.70
N PHE A 463 14.65 -7.04 -15.80
CA PHE A 463 14.97 -8.25 -16.54
C PHE A 463 15.11 -7.90 -18.03
N GLY A 464 16.20 -8.36 -18.64
CA GLY A 464 16.48 -8.20 -20.06
C GLY A 464 16.58 -9.55 -20.76
N VAL A 465 16.02 -9.68 -21.95
CA VAL A 465 16.28 -10.83 -22.83
C VAL A 465 16.90 -10.31 -24.11
N VAL A 466 18.12 -10.77 -24.38
CA VAL A 466 18.94 -10.40 -25.53
C VAL A 466 19.40 -11.64 -26.30
N ASP A 467 19.98 -11.45 -27.47
CA ASP A 467 20.56 -12.54 -28.28
C ASP A 467 21.84 -13.10 -27.63
N ARG A 468 22.75 -12.21 -27.24
CA ARG A 468 24.04 -12.47 -26.57
C ARG A 468 24.44 -11.24 -25.73
N GLU A 469 25.41 -11.38 -24.83
CA GLU A 469 26.08 -10.25 -24.17
C GLU A 469 27.09 -9.56 -25.12
N THR A 470 26.61 -8.66 -25.98
CA THR A 470 27.45 -7.81 -26.86
C THR A 470 27.54 -6.39 -26.30
N ASP A 471 28.44 -5.56 -26.84
CA ASP A 471 28.50 -4.14 -26.46
C ASP A 471 27.14 -3.44 -26.74
N ASP A 472 26.55 -3.72 -27.91
CA ASP A 472 25.26 -3.15 -28.34
C ASP A 472 24.09 -3.58 -27.45
N SER A 473 23.98 -4.88 -27.15
CA SER A 473 22.83 -5.42 -26.40
C SER A 473 22.86 -5.01 -24.92
N ILE A 474 24.06 -4.90 -24.35
CA ILE A 474 24.27 -4.38 -22.99
C ILE A 474 24.04 -2.86 -22.95
N GLN A 475 24.50 -2.09 -23.94
CA GLN A 475 24.17 -0.67 -24.02
C GLN A 475 22.64 -0.48 -24.13
N TRP A 476 21.96 -1.19 -25.03
CA TRP A 476 20.50 -1.13 -25.18
C TRP A 476 19.77 -1.44 -23.86
N PHE A 477 20.19 -2.48 -23.13
CA PHE A 477 19.60 -2.82 -21.83
C PHE A 477 19.80 -1.70 -20.81
N LEU A 478 21.00 -1.13 -20.74
CA LEU A 478 21.32 -0.03 -19.84
C LEU A 478 20.59 1.26 -20.20
N GLU A 479 20.36 1.55 -21.48
CA GLU A 479 19.52 2.67 -21.94
C GLU A 479 18.07 2.51 -21.46
N LYS A 480 17.49 1.31 -21.57
CA LYS A 480 16.11 1.08 -21.07
C LYS A 480 16.06 1.09 -19.54
N LEU A 481 17.11 0.63 -18.86
CA LEU A 481 17.26 0.75 -17.41
C LEU A 481 17.35 2.24 -16.98
N LYS A 482 18.12 3.06 -17.69
CA LYS A 482 18.22 4.51 -17.46
C LYS A 482 16.89 5.21 -17.71
N GLY A 483 16.18 4.86 -18.77
CA GLY A 483 14.80 5.31 -19.01
C GLY A 483 13.81 4.90 -17.91
N ALA A 484 14.12 3.87 -17.11
CA ALA A 484 13.30 3.41 -16.00
C ALA A 484 13.65 4.05 -14.64
N ILE A 485 14.93 4.29 -14.34
CA ILE A 485 15.37 4.83 -13.04
C ILE A 485 15.77 6.31 -13.06
N GLY A 486 15.95 6.91 -14.25
CA GLY A 486 16.46 8.27 -14.39
C GLY A 486 17.93 8.42 -13.98
N GLU A 487 18.31 9.63 -13.54
CA GLU A 487 19.60 9.89 -12.92
C GLU A 487 19.52 9.66 -11.40
N VAL A 488 20.38 8.80 -10.87
CA VAL A 488 20.36 8.37 -9.46
C VAL A 488 21.68 8.81 -8.78
N PRO A 489 21.64 9.71 -7.79
CA PRO A 489 22.85 10.15 -7.09
C PRO A 489 23.60 9.01 -6.40
N ASN A 490 24.93 8.99 -6.54
CA ASN A 490 25.83 7.96 -6.00
C ASN A 490 25.56 6.53 -6.51
N LEU A 491 24.95 6.37 -7.69
CA LEU A 491 24.69 5.06 -8.29
C LEU A 491 25.99 4.25 -8.47
N GLY A 492 25.98 3.02 -7.96
CA GLY A 492 27.01 2.02 -8.18
C GLY A 492 26.51 0.85 -9.03
N PHE A 493 27.39 0.28 -9.84
CA PHE A 493 27.20 -1.01 -10.51
C PHE A 493 28.25 -2.01 -10.03
N VAL A 494 27.85 -3.27 -9.86
CA VAL A 494 28.78 -4.39 -9.63
C VAL A 494 28.47 -5.50 -10.62
N THR A 495 29.47 -5.90 -11.41
CA THR A 495 29.33 -6.93 -12.46
C THR A 495 30.46 -7.95 -12.40
N ASP A 496 30.41 -8.94 -13.28
CA ASP A 496 31.59 -9.71 -13.67
C ASP A 496 32.63 -8.83 -14.42
N ARG A 497 33.68 -9.46 -14.97
CA ARG A 497 34.78 -8.79 -15.68
C ARG A 497 34.57 -8.65 -17.20
N LYS A 498 33.38 -8.91 -17.75
CA LYS A 498 33.12 -8.78 -19.20
C LYS A 498 33.18 -7.32 -19.64
N THR A 499 33.77 -7.07 -20.80
CA THR A 499 34.05 -5.71 -21.29
C THR A 499 32.81 -4.94 -21.72
N CYS A 500 31.76 -5.63 -22.17
CA CYS A 500 30.50 -5.03 -22.60
C CYS A 500 29.79 -4.27 -21.47
N PHE A 501 29.74 -4.83 -20.25
CA PHE A 501 29.23 -4.11 -19.07
C PHE A 501 30.04 -2.85 -18.77
N ALA A 502 31.38 -2.94 -18.77
CA ALA A 502 32.23 -1.78 -18.48
C ALA A 502 32.03 -0.66 -19.52
N LYS A 503 32.00 -0.98 -20.82
CA LYS A 503 31.73 -0.03 -21.90
C LYS A 503 30.33 0.58 -21.76
N GLY A 504 29.29 -0.26 -21.70
CA GLY A 504 27.91 0.18 -21.63
C GLY A 504 27.61 1.06 -20.41
N ILE A 505 28.14 0.72 -19.23
CA ILE A 505 27.99 1.55 -18.02
C ILE A 505 28.69 2.90 -18.21
N SER A 506 29.93 2.92 -18.71
CA SER A 506 30.66 4.19 -18.95
C SER A 506 30.02 5.08 -20.03
N SER A 507 29.31 4.49 -21.00
CA SER A 507 28.57 5.18 -22.06
C SER A 507 27.24 5.77 -21.53
N VAL A 508 26.42 4.94 -20.86
CA VAL A 508 25.04 5.31 -20.48
C VAL A 508 24.96 6.00 -19.12
N PHE A 509 25.82 5.61 -18.18
CA PHE A 509 25.87 6.12 -16.81
C PHE A 509 27.30 6.64 -16.47
N PRO A 510 27.83 7.66 -17.16
CA PRO A 510 29.19 8.16 -16.96
C PRO A 510 29.45 8.74 -15.55
N SER A 511 28.38 9.04 -14.80
CA SER A 511 28.39 9.48 -13.40
C SER A 511 28.42 8.33 -12.38
N ALA A 512 28.15 7.08 -12.80
CA ALA A 512 28.02 5.95 -11.90
C ALA A 512 29.37 5.22 -11.67
N PHE A 513 29.58 4.74 -10.45
CA PHE A 513 30.77 3.96 -10.12
C PHE A 513 30.64 2.51 -10.61
N HIS A 514 31.62 2.00 -11.38
CA HIS A 514 31.65 0.60 -11.83
C HIS A 514 32.67 -0.25 -11.06
N GLY A 515 32.17 -0.99 -10.07
CA GLY A 515 32.92 -2.01 -9.34
C GLY A 515 32.91 -3.37 -10.03
N LEU A 516 33.93 -4.18 -9.76
CA LEU A 516 34.07 -5.55 -10.26
C LEU A 516 33.88 -6.56 -9.13
N CYS A 517 33.25 -7.70 -9.45
CA CYS A 517 33.10 -8.81 -8.51
C CYS A 517 34.47 -9.36 -8.07
N VAL A 518 34.75 -9.25 -6.77
CA VAL A 518 35.98 -9.75 -6.15
C VAL A 518 36.14 -11.25 -6.33
N GLN A 519 35.06 -12.04 -6.24
CA GLN A 519 35.14 -13.50 -6.42
C GLN A 519 35.61 -13.86 -7.83
N HIS A 520 34.99 -13.28 -8.85
CA HIS A 520 35.39 -13.47 -10.25
C HIS A 520 36.81 -12.96 -10.52
N LEU A 521 37.24 -11.84 -9.92
CA LEU A 521 38.61 -11.35 -10.06
C LEU A 521 39.64 -12.25 -9.35
N SER A 522 39.28 -12.83 -8.21
CA SER A 522 40.10 -13.82 -7.48
C SER A 522 40.28 -15.11 -8.30
N GLN A 523 39.19 -15.63 -8.88
CA GLN A 523 39.24 -16.78 -9.78
C GLN A 523 40.12 -16.49 -11.01
N ASN A 524 40.02 -15.30 -11.61
CA ASN A 524 40.90 -14.86 -12.69
C ASN A 524 42.39 -14.78 -12.28
N LEU A 525 42.71 -14.47 -11.01
CA LEU A 525 44.08 -14.54 -10.51
C LEU A 525 44.57 -15.98 -10.37
N HIS A 526 43.78 -16.83 -9.72
CA HIS A 526 44.08 -18.27 -9.61
C HIS A 526 44.30 -18.88 -11.00
N ASP A 527 43.39 -18.68 -11.94
CA ASP A 527 43.46 -19.35 -13.24
C ASP A 527 44.61 -18.86 -14.12
N LYS A 528 45.01 -17.60 -13.97
CA LYS A 528 46.12 -17.00 -14.73
C LYS A 528 47.50 -17.24 -14.11
N TYR A 529 47.60 -17.28 -12.78
CA TYR A 529 48.87 -17.32 -12.05
C TYR A 529 49.11 -18.61 -11.25
N LYS A 530 48.12 -19.50 -11.17
CA LYS A 530 48.16 -20.83 -10.51
C LYS A 530 48.77 -20.77 -9.10
N ASN A 531 48.28 -19.83 -8.30
CA ASN A 531 48.80 -19.53 -6.97
C ASN A 531 47.69 -19.01 -6.04
N ASP A 532 47.27 -19.83 -5.08
CA ASP A 532 46.21 -19.49 -4.12
C ASP A 532 46.62 -18.42 -3.11
N THR A 533 47.90 -18.35 -2.74
CA THR A 533 48.41 -17.33 -1.81
C THR A 533 48.17 -15.92 -2.35
N VAL A 534 48.38 -15.71 -3.66
CA VAL A 534 48.07 -14.44 -4.35
C VAL A 534 46.57 -14.15 -4.37
N ALA A 535 45.72 -15.17 -4.56
CA ALA A 535 44.26 -15.03 -4.51
C ALA A 535 43.78 -14.63 -3.10
N THR A 536 44.28 -15.28 -2.04
CA THR A 536 43.96 -14.97 -0.65
C THR A 536 44.46 -13.60 -0.22
N LEU A 537 45.69 -13.21 -0.58
CA LEU A 537 46.22 -11.87 -0.30
C LEU A 537 45.43 -10.78 -1.03
N PHE A 538 44.99 -11.02 -2.28
CA PHE A 538 44.10 -10.14 -3.02
C PHE A 538 42.72 -10.02 -2.33
N TYR A 539 42.15 -11.14 -1.90
CA TYR A 539 40.86 -11.17 -1.22
C TYR A 539 40.90 -10.35 0.07
N ASN A 540 41.96 -10.53 0.87
CA ASN A 540 42.21 -9.75 2.08
C ASN A 540 42.38 -8.26 1.78
N ALA A 541 43.28 -7.89 0.86
CA ALA A 541 43.49 -6.50 0.45
C ALA A 541 42.18 -5.83 0.00
N SER A 542 41.39 -6.51 -0.84
CA SER A 542 40.14 -5.99 -1.40
C SER A 542 39.09 -5.64 -0.34
N ARG A 543 39.10 -6.31 0.82
CA ARG A 543 38.11 -6.19 1.91
C ARG A 543 38.59 -5.33 3.08
N THR A 544 39.70 -4.61 2.95
CA THR A 544 40.20 -3.69 3.97
C THR A 544 39.30 -2.44 4.11
N TYR A 545 39.11 -1.95 5.35
CA TYR A 545 38.51 -0.63 5.60
C TYR A 545 39.56 0.48 5.75
N ARG A 546 40.82 0.14 6.07
CA ARG A 546 41.90 1.09 6.35
C ARG A 546 42.97 1.07 5.27
N GLU A 547 43.48 2.26 4.96
CA GLU A 547 44.57 2.50 4.02
C GLU A 547 45.87 1.78 4.45
N SER A 548 46.21 1.81 5.75
CA SER A 548 47.41 1.16 6.28
C SER A 548 47.41 -0.35 6.03
N THR A 549 46.31 -1.03 6.36
CA THR A 549 46.13 -2.47 6.14
C THR A 549 46.07 -2.81 4.64
N PHE A 550 45.53 -1.92 3.80
CA PHE A 550 45.58 -2.09 2.35
C PHE A 550 47.04 -2.03 1.85
N VAL A 551 47.79 -0.99 2.22
CA VAL A 551 49.18 -0.79 1.80
C VAL A 551 50.09 -1.94 2.26
N GLU A 552 49.84 -2.51 3.43
CA GLU A 552 50.52 -3.71 3.92
C GLU A 552 50.23 -4.94 3.05
N ALA A 553 48.96 -5.30 2.87
CA ALA A 553 48.57 -6.42 2.01
C ALA A 553 49.00 -6.22 0.54
N TRP A 554 49.01 -4.97 0.06
CA TRP A 554 49.46 -4.58 -1.27
C TRP A 554 50.97 -4.71 -1.45
N ARG A 555 51.79 -4.38 -0.43
CA ARG A 555 53.23 -4.68 -0.44
C ARG A 555 53.50 -6.18 -0.52
N HIS A 556 52.75 -7.00 0.21
CA HIS A 556 52.85 -8.46 0.10
C HIS A 556 52.48 -8.96 -1.30
N LEU A 557 51.40 -8.44 -1.92
CA LEU A 557 51.05 -8.75 -3.31
C LEU A 557 52.11 -8.32 -4.33
N LEU A 558 52.73 -7.15 -4.14
CA LEU A 558 53.80 -6.65 -5.00
C LEU A 558 55.12 -7.44 -4.86
N SER A 559 55.32 -8.17 -3.75
CA SER A 559 56.52 -8.99 -3.56
C SER A 559 56.55 -10.27 -4.41
N PHE A 560 55.44 -10.66 -5.04
CA PHE A 560 55.39 -11.81 -5.95
C PHE A 560 55.92 -11.44 -7.36
N PRO A 561 57.01 -12.07 -7.86
CA PRO A 561 57.62 -11.71 -9.15
C PRO A 561 56.82 -12.19 -10.38
N ASN A 562 55.58 -12.66 -10.21
CA ASN A 562 54.71 -13.16 -11.28
C ASN A 562 53.92 -12.04 -12.02
N GLY A 563 54.05 -10.78 -11.60
CA GLY A 563 53.35 -9.64 -12.23
C GLY A 563 51.84 -9.56 -11.91
N SER A 564 51.34 -10.31 -10.93
CA SER A 564 49.95 -10.23 -10.46
C SER A 564 49.58 -8.84 -9.93
N GLY A 565 50.47 -8.20 -9.15
CA GLY A 565 50.29 -6.83 -8.66
C GLY A 565 50.16 -5.79 -9.78
N LYS A 566 50.95 -5.91 -10.86
CA LYS A 566 50.78 -5.06 -12.05
C LYS A 566 49.40 -5.27 -12.68
N TYR A 567 48.99 -6.52 -12.90
CA TYR A 567 47.67 -6.84 -13.45
C TYR A 567 46.50 -6.30 -12.60
N LEU A 568 46.61 -6.33 -11.26
CA LEU A 568 45.62 -5.75 -10.35
C LEU A 568 45.59 -4.22 -10.38
N ASN A 569 46.74 -3.58 -10.61
CA ASN A 569 46.83 -2.15 -10.84
C ASN A 569 46.20 -1.75 -12.20
N ASP A 570 46.53 -2.49 -13.27
CA ASP A 570 46.00 -2.29 -14.63
C ASP A 570 44.47 -2.51 -14.73
N VAL A 571 43.88 -3.31 -13.82
CA VAL A 571 42.41 -3.45 -13.66
C VAL A 571 41.77 -2.21 -13.01
N GLY A 572 42.54 -1.41 -12.28
CA GLY A 572 42.11 -0.23 -11.54
C GLY A 572 41.74 -0.55 -10.08
N ILE A 573 42.62 -0.20 -9.14
CA ILE A 573 42.49 -0.54 -7.70
C ILE A 573 41.12 -0.13 -7.12
N ALA A 574 40.66 1.08 -7.46
CA ALA A 574 39.37 1.63 -7.02
C ALA A 574 38.15 0.76 -7.35
N ARG A 575 38.23 -0.10 -8.38
CA ARG A 575 37.12 -0.94 -8.86
C ARG A 575 36.96 -2.24 -8.08
N TRP A 576 38.00 -2.68 -7.36
CA TRP A 576 37.99 -3.92 -6.58
C TRP A 576 38.29 -3.72 -5.09
N SER A 577 39.11 -2.74 -4.70
CA SER A 577 39.41 -2.43 -3.29
C SER A 577 38.28 -1.65 -2.61
N ARG A 578 37.95 -1.98 -1.35
CA ARG A 578 36.91 -1.28 -0.58
C ARG A 578 37.38 0.12 -0.14
N VAL A 579 38.61 0.26 0.35
CA VAL A 579 39.12 1.57 0.86
C VAL A 579 39.31 2.60 -0.26
N HIS A 580 39.73 2.18 -1.45
CA HIS A 580 39.90 3.07 -2.62
C HIS A 580 38.63 3.28 -3.46
N CYS A 581 37.46 2.84 -2.98
CA CYS A 581 36.20 2.96 -3.71
C CYS A 581 35.68 4.41 -3.63
N PRO A 582 35.61 5.17 -4.74
CA PRO A 582 35.22 6.59 -4.70
C PRO A 582 33.72 6.81 -4.43
N GLY A 583 32.89 5.80 -4.73
CA GLY A 583 31.46 5.78 -4.43
C GLY A 583 31.10 4.84 -3.28
N ARG A 584 29.85 4.91 -2.79
CA ARG A 584 29.36 4.02 -1.72
C ARG A 584 28.79 2.73 -2.32
N ARG A 585 29.48 1.60 -2.13
CA ARG A 585 28.98 0.26 -2.53
C ARG A 585 28.40 -0.60 -1.40
N TYR A 586 28.25 -0.07 -0.19
CA TYR A 586 27.53 -0.71 0.92
C TYR A 586 27.88 -2.20 1.14
N ASN A 587 29.18 -2.51 1.12
CA ASN A 587 29.76 -3.86 1.25
C ASN A 587 29.32 -4.90 0.17
N MET A 588 28.66 -4.48 -0.92
CA MET A 588 28.43 -5.31 -2.10
C MET A 588 29.73 -5.44 -2.92
N MET A 589 30.49 -6.49 -2.62
CA MET A 589 31.80 -6.77 -3.24
C MET A 589 31.72 -7.79 -4.40
N THR A 590 30.58 -8.46 -4.59
CA THR A 590 30.45 -9.63 -5.48
C THR A 590 29.08 -9.73 -6.16
N THR A 591 28.96 -10.62 -7.15
CA THR A 591 27.77 -10.86 -7.97
C THR A 591 26.78 -11.91 -7.41
N ASN A 592 27.08 -12.51 -6.24
CA ASN A 592 26.33 -13.62 -5.62
C ASN A 592 24.80 -13.42 -5.59
N ILE A 593 24.29 -12.19 -5.44
CA ILE A 593 22.85 -11.92 -5.38
C ILE A 593 22.16 -12.04 -6.75
N ALA A 594 22.88 -11.74 -7.83
CA ALA A 594 22.40 -11.90 -9.20
C ALA A 594 22.52 -13.37 -9.64
N GLU A 595 23.63 -14.03 -9.28
CA GLU A 595 23.82 -15.49 -9.42
C GLU A 595 22.71 -16.27 -8.69
N SER A 596 22.36 -15.86 -7.46
CA SER A 596 21.25 -16.43 -6.68
C SER A 596 19.89 -16.25 -7.38
N MET A 597 19.63 -15.07 -7.97
CA MET A 597 18.43 -14.85 -8.77
C MET A 597 18.41 -15.73 -10.03
N ASN A 598 19.56 -15.89 -10.70
CA ASN A 598 19.74 -16.76 -11.86
C ASN A 598 19.56 -18.25 -11.50
N SER A 599 19.90 -18.65 -10.27
CA SER A 599 19.61 -19.98 -9.71
C SER A 599 18.12 -20.19 -9.45
N ILE A 600 17.43 -19.21 -8.85
CA ILE A 600 15.97 -19.24 -8.65
C ILE A 600 15.22 -19.33 -9.99
N LEU A 601 15.75 -18.69 -11.03
CA LEU A 601 15.23 -18.76 -12.40
C LEU A 601 15.78 -19.94 -13.23
N LYS A 602 16.45 -20.93 -12.63
CA LYS A 602 17.07 -22.07 -13.36
C LYS A 602 16.05 -22.91 -14.15
N GLU A 603 14.90 -23.24 -13.56
CA GLU A 603 13.85 -24.05 -14.21
C GLU A 603 12.87 -23.22 -15.06
N PRO A 604 12.44 -21.99 -14.66
CA PRO A 604 11.64 -21.13 -15.53
C PRO A 604 12.29 -20.80 -16.89
N ARG A 605 13.62 -20.83 -17.01
CA ARG A 605 14.35 -20.57 -18.27
C ARG A 605 14.17 -21.65 -19.36
N ASP A 606 13.59 -22.80 -19.03
CA ASP A 606 13.15 -23.83 -19.98
C ASP A 606 11.74 -23.56 -20.57
N LEU A 607 11.02 -22.54 -20.07
CA LEU A 607 9.66 -22.20 -20.52
C LEU A 607 9.65 -21.38 -21.82
N PRO A 608 8.54 -21.42 -22.60
CA PRO A 608 8.25 -20.41 -23.62
C PRO A 608 8.27 -18.99 -23.03
N ILE A 609 8.75 -18.01 -23.79
CA ILE A 609 9.13 -16.67 -23.29
C ILE A 609 8.04 -15.95 -22.48
N ALA A 610 6.78 -15.96 -22.92
CA ALA A 610 5.69 -15.32 -22.17
C ALA A 610 5.36 -16.07 -20.86
N SER A 611 5.51 -17.40 -20.85
CA SER A 611 5.34 -18.23 -19.64
C SER A 611 6.51 -18.08 -18.65
N PHE A 612 7.71 -17.79 -19.14
CA PHE A 612 8.85 -17.39 -18.32
C PHE A 612 8.59 -16.02 -17.66
N LEU A 613 8.20 -14.99 -18.44
CA LEU A 613 7.90 -13.66 -17.90
C LEU A 613 6.75 -13.67 -16.90
N GLU A 614 5.72 -14.50 -17.13
CA GLU A 614 4.63 -14.71 -16.17
C GLU A 614 5.09 -15.42 -14.88
N ASN A 615 6.05 -16.36 -14.96
CA ASN A 615 6.69 -16.93 -13.76
C ASN A 615 7.47 -15.86 -12.98
N VAL A 616 8.21 -14.98 -13.66
CA VAL A 616 8.90 -13.85 -13.01
C VAL A 616 7.88 -12.91 -12.35
N ARG A 617 6.81 -12.53 -13.06
CA ARG A 617 5.75 -11.66 -12.53
C ARG A 617 5.07 -12.26 -11.29
N ALA A 618 4.74 -13.54 -11.32
CA ALA A 618 4.13 -14.26 -10.19
C ALA A 618 5.09 -14.39 -9.00
N LEU A 619 6.38 -14.66 -9.25
CA LEU A 619 7.43 -14.69 -8.22
C LEU A 619 7.55 -13.34 -7.50
N LEU A 620 7.60 -12.24 -8.25
CA LEU A 620 7.68 -10.88 -7.69
C LEU A 620 6.43 -10.50 -6.88
N GLN A 621 5.24 -10.80 -7.40
CA GLN A 621 3.98 -10.57 -6.66
C GLN A 621 3.98 -11.31 -5.33
N ARG A 622 4.38 -12.59 -5.33
CA ARG A 622 4.42 -13.42 -4.12
C ARG A 622 5.44 -12.89 -3.11
N TRP A 623 6.67 -12.60 -3.54
CA TRP A 623 7.70 -12.04 -2.65
C TRP A 623 7.32 -10.68 -2.06
N PHE A 624 6.73 -9.78 -2.84
CA PHE A 624 6.30 -8.48 -2.33
C PHE A 624 5.07 -8.56 -1.43
N TRP A 625 4.21 -9.58 -1.61
CA TRP A 625 3.16 -9.90 -0.64
C TRP A 625 3.77 -10.45 0.67
N GLU A 626 4.60 -11.49 0.58
CA GLU A 626 5.28 -12.11 1.74
C GLU A 626 6.04 -11.06 2.58
N ARG A 627 6.87 -10.21 1.94
CA ARG A 627 7.62 -9.14 2.62
C ARG A 627 6.73 -8.00 3.15
N ARG A 628 5.56 -7.74 2.54
CA ARG A 628 4.57 -6.79 3.09
C ARG A 628 3.98 -7.33 4.39
N GLU A 629 3.57 -8.59 4.40
CA GLU A 629 2.98 -9.24 5.58
C GLU A 629 4.01 -9.49 6.69
N GLU A 630 5.30 -9.55 6.38
CA GLU A 630 6.38 -9.44 7.37
C GLU A 630 6.54 -8.00 7.84
N GLY A 631 6.66 -7.03 6.93
CA GLY A 631 6.88 -5.61 7.24
C GLY A 631 5.79 -4.97 8.11
N ILE A 632 4.53 -5.38 7.96
CA ILE A 632 3.40 -4.93 8.81
C ILE A 632 3.55 -5.39 10.27
N LYS A 633 4.29 -6.47 10.52
CA LYS A 633 4.55 -7.01 11.87
C LYS A 633 5.81 -6.43 12.52
N VAL A 634 6.59 -5.63 11.79
CA VAL A 634 7.79 -4.98 12.34
C VAL A 634 7.34 -3.75 13.13
N THR A 635 7.53 -3.80 14.44
CA THR A 635 7.27 -2.68 15.37
C THR A 635 8.46 -1.74 15.54
N SER A 636 9.66 -2.18 15.12
CA SER A 636 10.91 -1.43 15.16
C SER A 636 11.08 -0.53 13.94
N THR A 637 11.70 0.63 14.11
CA THR A 637 12.17 1.50 13.01
C THR A 637 13.30 0.85 12.19
N LEU A 638 13.92 -0.23 12.66
CA LEU A 638 14.88 -1.03 11.90
C LEU A 638 14.34 -2.35 11.38
N THR A 639 14.96 -2.80 10.29
CA THR A 639 14.74 -4.12 9.72
C THR A 639 15.42 -5.21 10.55
N LYS A 640 14.82 -6.40 10.62
CA LYS A 640 15.31 -7.52 11.44
C LYS A 640 16.79 -7.86 11.21
N TRP A 641 17.27 -7.77 9.96
CA TRP A 641 18.69 -7.92 9.64
C TRP A 641 19.56 -6.82 10.27
N ALA A 642 19.15 -5.55 10.18
CA ALA A 642 19.90 -4.44 10.74
C ALA A 642 19.93 -4.49 12.29
N GLU A 643 18.84 -4.95 12.92
CA GLU A 643 18.79 -5.17 14.37
C GLU A 643 19.86 -6.19 14.81
N LEU A 644 19.90 -7.36 14.15
CA LEU A 644 20.86 -8.42 14.44
C LEU A 644 22.31 -7.98 14.20
N VAL A 645 22.55 -7.17 13.15
CA VAL A 645 23.88 -6.60 12.87
C VAL A 645 24.29 -5.60 13.96
N ILE A 646 23.39 -4.73 14.43
CA ILE A 646 23.69 -3.77 15.50
C ILE A 646 23.89 -4.49 16.84
N GLN A 647 23.06 -5.48 17.17
CA GLN A 647 23.21 -6.31 18.37
C GLN A 647 24.61 -6.97 18.42
N LYS A 648 25.06 -7.59 17.33
CA LYS A 648 26.42 -8.16 17.27
C LYS A 648 27.52 -7.10 17.37
N LYS A 649 27.33 -5.90 16.82
CA LYS A 649 28.30 -4.79 16.96
C LYS A 649 28.26 -4.15 18.36
N GLN A 650 27.16 -4.29 19.10
CA GLN A 650 26.97 -3.82 20.48
C GLN A 650 27.71 -4.71 21.49
N GLU A 651 27.86 -6.00 21.24
CA GLU A 651 28.71 -6.91 22.02
C GLU A 651 30.16 -6.39 22.06
N GLY A 652 30.76 -6.14 20.90
CA GLY A 652 32.11 -5.55 20.79
C GLY A 652 32.22 -4.14 21.36
N ALA A 653 31.10 -3.41 21.51
CA ALA A 653 31.07 -2.09 22.12
C ALA A 653 31.01 -2.12 23.66
N LEU A 654 30.85 -3.28 24.30
CA LEU A 654 30.78 -3.40 25.78
C LEU A 654 32.12 -3.18 26.48
N THR A 655 33.23 -3.50 25.83
CA THR A 655 34.58 -3.51 26.41
C THR A 655 35.38 -2.24 26.11
N MET A 656 34.89 -1.39 25.19
CA MET A 656 35.59 -0.19 24.73
C MET A 656 35.53 0.94 25.76
N LYS A 657 36.63 1.69 25.91
CA LYS A 657 36.66 2.91 26.74
C LYS A 657 36.40 4.13 25.87
N VAL A 658 35.54 5.04 26.33
CA VAL A 658 35.15 6.24 25.57
C VAL A 658 35.51 7.50 26.36
N ASN A 659 36.23 8.42 25.71
CA ASN A 659 36.54 9.75 26.23
C ASN A 659 35.91 10.79 25.27
N PRO A 660 35.05 11.72 25.74
CA PRO A 660 34.52 12.79 24.90
C PRO A 660 35.63 13.77 24.50
N ILE A 661 35.63 14.20 23.23
CA ILE A 661 36.48 15.28 22.70
C ILE A 661 35.65 16.57 22.63
N ASP A 662 34.44 16.48 22.06
CA ASP A 662 33.44 17.55 22.09
C ASP A 662 32.01 16.97 22.22
N CYS A 663 30.97 17.73 21.85
CA CYS A 663 29.57 17.28 21.93
C CYS A 663 29.14 16.26 20.85
N TYR A 664 29.96 16.07 19.81
CA TYR A 664 29.76 15.11 18.72
C TYR A 664 30.94 14.15 18.53
N GLN A 665 32.14 14.54 18.95
CA GLN A 665 33.39 13.80 18.75
C GLN A 665 33.84 13.04 20.00
N PHE A 666 34.24 11.79 19.82
CA PHE A 666 34.62 10.86 20.89
C PHE A 666 35.88 10.09 20.50
N HIS A 667 36.84 10.02 21.42
CA HIS A 667 37.98 9.11 21.36
C HIS A 667 37.54 7.77 21.97
N VAL A 668 37.66 6.69 21.21
CA VAL A 668 37.22 5.34 21.59
C VAL A 668 38.42 4.40 21.53
N LYS A 669 38.77 3.79 22.66
CA LYS A 669 39.88 2.85 22.78
C LYS A 669 39.38 1.41 22.82
N ASP A 670 39.83 0.63 21.83
CA ASP A 670 39.61 -0.80 21.64
C ASP A 670 40.95 -1.53 21.74
N LEU A 671 41.28 -2.01 22.95
CA LEU A 671 42.59 -2.58 23.28
C LEU A 671 43.74 -1.62 22.88
N ASP A 672 44.59 -2.02 21.93
CA ASP A 672 45.72 -1.23 21.40
C ASP A 672 45.32 -0.26 20.27
N LYS A 673 44.05 -0.25 19.85
CA LYS A 673 43.54 0.64 18.80
C LYS A 673 42.83 1.84 19.41
N GLU A 674 43.02 2.99 18.80
CA GLU A 674 42.38 4.24 19.20
C GLU A 674 41.69 4.88 17.99
N GLU A 675 40.40 5.09 18.11
CA GLU A 675 39.56 5.62 17.05
C GLU A 675 38.93 6.96 17.45
N VAL A 676 38.72 7.84 16.47
CA VAL A 676 37.90 9.03 16.64
C VAL A 676 36.57 8.81 15.91
N VAL A 677 35.48 8.95 16.64
CA VAL A 677 34.10 8.87 16.14
C VAL A 677 33.48 10.26 16.15
N ASN A 678 32.80 10.65 15.07
CA ASN A 678 31.92 11.81 15.03
C ASN A 678 30.48 11.33 14.77
N LEU A 679 29.60 11.50 15.75
CA LEU A 679 28.20 11.03 15.65
C LEU A 679 27.36 11.91 14.69
N GLN A 680 27.71 13.19 14.56
CA GLN A 680 27.00 14.15 13.70
C GLN A 680 27.20 13.85 12.22
N THR A 681 28.46 13.68 11.79
CA THR A 681 28.80 13.36 10.40
C THR A 681 28.63 11.88 10.07
N LYS A 682 28.31 11.05 11.09
CA LYS A 682 28.22 9.58 11.02
C LYS A 682 29.52 8.96 10.53
N GLU A 683 30.62 9.36 11.18
CA GLU A 683 31.98 8.99 10.80
C GLU A 683 32.75 8.31 11.93
N CYS A 684 33.64 7.40 11.56
CA CYS A 684 34.70 6.87 12.44
C CYS A 684 36.01 6.78 11.66
N THR A 685 37.16 6.89 12.35
CA THR A 685 38.48 6.62 11.75
C THR A 685 38.63 5.17 11.27
N CYS A 686 37.85 4.22 11.79
CA CYS A 686 37.80 2.84 11.31
C CYS A 686 37.15 2.69 9.92
N LYS A 687 36.54 3.75 9.38
CA LYS A 687 35.86 3.88 8.06
C LYS A 687 34.63 2.98 7.82
N GLU A 688 34.39 1.99 8.67
CA GLU A 688 33.25 1.07 8.59
C GLU A 688 31.89 1.81 8.65
N PHE A 689 31.74 2.78 9.56
CA PHE A 689 30.49 3.55 9.76
C PHE A 689 30.10 4.29 8.46
N GLN A 690 31.08 4.94 7.81
CA GLN A 690 30.89 5.60 6.52
C GLN A 690 30.57 4.58 5.40
N ALA A 691 31.31 3.46 5.36
CA ALA A 691 31.24 2.48 4.27
C ALA A 691 29.94 1.66 4.25
N GLU A 692 29.38 1.32 5.41
CA GLU A 692 28.14 0.53 5.54
C GLU A 692 26.89 1.38 5.77
N GLN A 693 27.04 2.61 6.26
CA GLN A 693 25.94 3.47 6.75
C GLN A 693 25.13 2.85 7.91
N LEU A 694 25.77 1.94 8.66
CA LEU A 694 25.34 1.43 9.96
C LEU A 694 26.42 1.76 11.00
N PRO A 695 26.06 2.03 12.27
CA PRO A 695 27.04 2.21 13.34
C PRO A 695 28.06 1.06 13.38
N CYS A 696 29.34 1.40 13.50
CA CYS A 696 30.38 0.45 13.89
C CYS A 696 30.38 0.27 15.42
N SER A 697 31.08 -0.73 15.95
CA SER A 697 31.23 -0.97 17.39
C SER A 697 31.68 0.29 18.16
N HIS A 698 32.68 1.01 17.63
CA HIS A 698 33.14 2.29 18.20
C HIS A 698 32.04 3.36 18.24
N ALA A 699 31.18 3.43 17.23
CA ALA A 699 30.08 4.38 17.17
C ALA A 699 28.93 4.03 18.13
N ILE A 700 28.69 2.74 18.34
CA ILE A 700 27.77 2.23 19.36
C ILE A 700 28.32 2.55 20.77
N ALA A 701 29.62 2.33 21.01
CA ALA A 701 30.27 2.69 22.27
C ALA A 701 30.16 4.21 22.55
N ALA A 702 30.48 5.04 21.55
CA ALA A 702 30.36 6.49 21.65
C ALA A 702 28.91 6.95 21.92
N ALA A 703 27.92 6.40 21.22
CA ALA A 703 26.50 6.69 21.48
C ALA A 703 26.09 6.33 22.92
N ARG A 704 26.51 5.16 23.41
CA ARG A 704 26.21 4.72 24.79
C ARG A 704 26.82 5.61 25.87
N ALA A 705 27.95 6.28 25.58
CA ALA A 705 28.54 7.28 26.48
C ALA A 705 27.77 8.62 26.47
N VAL A 706 26.96 8.90 25.44
CA VAL A 706 26.17 10.13 25.28
C VAL A 706 24.79 10.06 25.94
N TYR A 707 24.19 8.86 25.98
CA TYR A 707 22.84 8.64 26.54
C TYR A 707 22.78 7.83 27.86
N PRO A 708 23.58 8.10 28.90
CA PRO A 708 23.45 7.41 30.18
C PRO A 708 22.31 8.01 31.02
N VAL A 709 21.16 7.32 31.07
CA VAL A 709 20.22 7.18 32.22
C VAL A 709 18.97 6.41 31.74
N GLY A 710 18.39 5.58 32.61
CA GLY A 710 17.26 4.71 32.28
C GLY A 710 17.72 3.26 32.03
N ASN A 711 17.46 2.40 33.02
CA ASN A 711 17.56 0.94 33.03
C ASN A 711 18.36 0.26 31.90
N GLN A 712 19.48 -0.37 32.27
CA GLN A 712 20.23 -1.27 31.38
C GLN A 712 19.44 -2.51 30.91
N SER A 713 18.24 -2.76 31.46
CA SER A 713 17.31 -3.78 30.97
C SER A 713 16.48 -3.37 29.75
N ASP A 714 16.40 -2.08 29.41
CA ASP A 714 15.36 -1.57 28.51
C ASP A 714 15.91 -1.12 27.14
N TRP A 715 17.24 -1.06 26.99
CA TRP A 715 17.99 -0.92 25.73
C TRP A 715 17.92 -2.19 24.85
N LYS A 716 16.69 -2.60 24.49
CA LYS A 716 16.39 -3.87 23.81
C LYS A 716 16.10 -3.76 22.31
N THR A 717 15.68 -2.58 21.82
CA THR A 717 15.48 -2.36 20.37
C THR A 717 16.69 -1.62 19.78
N SER A 718 16.89 -1.76 18.47
CA SER A 718 18.09 -1.23 17.79
C SER A 718 17.94 0.24 17.33
N GLU A 719 16.83 0.86 17.68
CA GLU A 719 16.28 2.11 17.15
C GLU A 719 17.06 3.34 17.59
N ASP A 720 17.45 3.37 18.87
CA ASP A 720 18.23 4.45 19.49
C ASP A 720 19.57 4.70 18.76
N TYR A 721 20.12 3.67 18.13
CA TYR A 721 21.39 3.72 17.40
C TYR A 721 21.27 4.27 15.96
N VAL A 722 20.05 4.45 15.43
CA VAL A 722 19.85 5.05 14.10
C VAL A 722 19.62 6.56 14.20
N HIS A 723 18.92 6.98 15.25
CA HIS A 723 18.55 8.37 15.54
C HIS A 723 19.69 9.24 16.11
N MET A 724 20.96 8.81 15.96
CA MET A 724 22.21 9.47 16.37
C MET A 724 22.49 10.87 15.74
N THR A 725 21.49 11.54 15.17
CA THR A 725 21.54 12.96 14.77
C THR A 725 20.84 13.90 15.74
N VAL A 726 20.17 13.38 16.78
CA VAL A 726 19.63 14.19 17.88
C VAL A 726 20.63 14.22 19.01
N LEU A 727 21.34 15.35 19.16
CA LEU A 727 22.18 15.59 20.33
C LEU A 727 21.36 15.47 21.65
N PRO A 728 21.99 15.07 22.77
CA PRO A 728 21.32 15.06 24.07
C PRO A 728 20.88 16.49 24.48
N PRO A 729 19.84 16.63 25.35
CA PRO A 729 19.34 17.92 25.82
C PRO A 729 20.43 18.90 26.27
N LYS A 730 21.52 18.39 26.87
CA LYS A 730 22.70 19.16 27.30
C LYS A 730 23.23 20.13 26.23
N SER A 731 23.25 19.77 24.95
CA SER A 731 23.74 20.63 23.86
C SER A 731 22.78 21.79 23.55
N PHE A 732 21.47 21.50 23.54
CA PHE A 732 20.41 22.47 23.32
C PHE A 732 20.36 23.44 24.49
N LEU A 733 20.47 22.93 25.73
CA LEU A 733 20.56 23.71 26.96
C LEU A 733 21.81 24.60 27.00
N GLN A 734 22.99 24.08 26.61
CA GLN A 734 24.20 24.88 26.43
C GLN A 734 24.01 25.99 25.38
N CYS A 735 23.41 25.66 24.24
CA CYS A 735 23.09 26.65 23.21
C CYS A 735 22.11 27.72 23.74
N LEU A 736 21.03 27.33 24.44
CA LEU A 736 20.07 28.26 25.04
C LEU A 736 20.76 29.18 26.04
N ALA A 737 21.62 28.66 26.91
CA ALA A 737 22.40 29.48 27.84
C ALA A 737 23.26 30.52 27.08
N SER A 738 24.05 30.09 26.09
CA SER A 738 24.93 30.96 25.30
C SER A 738 24.20 31.96 24.38
N ASN A 739 22.95 31.69 23.99
CA ASN A 739 22.17 32.56 23.10
C ASN A 739 21.06 33.35 23.83
N SER A 740 20.89 33.13 25.14
CA SER A 740 19.94 33.88 25.96
C SER A 740 20.35 35.33 26.12
N HIS A 741 19.37 36.22 26.28
CA HIS A 741 19.64 37.64 26.45
C HIS A 741 20.15 37.91 27.87
N PRO A 742 21.35 38.51 28.10
CA PRO A 742 21.96 38.55 29.44
C PRO A 742 21.13 39.27 30.53
N LYS A 743 20.21 40.16 30.15
CA LYS A 743 19.30 40.85 31.09
C LYS A 743 17.98 40.12 31.34
N VAL A 744 17.71 39.04 30.61
CA VAL A 744 16.47 38.24 30.70
C VAL A 744 16.85 36.76 30.55
N PRO A 745 17.35 36.10 31.61
CA PRO A 745 17.86 34.74 31.55
C PRO A 745 16.76 33.72 31.24
N ILE A 746 17.13 32.68 30.49
CA ILE A 746 16.20 31.64 30.02
C ILE A 746 16.09 30.43 30.97
N SER A 747 16.98 30.31 31.96
CA SER A 747 17.03 29.21 32.94
C SER A 747 15.65 28.89 33.51
N ASP A 748 14.99 29.90 34.06
CA ASP A 748 13.75 29.79 34.81
C ASP A 748 12.52 29.56 33.90
N ALA A 749 12.73 29.42 32.60
CA ALA A 749 11.70 29.08 31.62
C ALA A 749 11.86 27.64 31.07
N ILE A 750 12.98 26.98 31.36
CA ILE A 750 13.31 25.64 30.89
C ILE A 750 12.79 24.58 31.88
N PHE A 751 12.27 23.48 31.37
CA PHE A 751 11.96 22.26 32.13
C PHE A 751 12.43 21.02 31.36
N THR A 752 13.05 20.08 32.07
CA THR A 752 13.60 18.81 31.59
C THR A 752 12.93 17.64 32.31
N PRO A 753 12.98 16.40 31.79
CA PRO A 753 12.37 15.24 32.47
C PRO A 753 12.88 14.96 33.90
N ASP A 754 14.05 15.48 34.27
CA ASP A 754 14.61 15.40 35.62
C ASP A 754 13.92 16.36 36.62
N ASP A 755 13.23 17.38 36.13
CA ASP A 755 12.51 18.36 36.96
C ASP A 755 11.14 17.83 37.40
N ALA A 756 10.89 17.78 38.72
CA ALA A 756 9.60 17.35 39.27
C ALA A 756 8.38 18.17 38.78
N SER A 757 8.62 19.37 38.26
CA SER A 757 7.63 20.28 37.66
C SER A 757 7.34 20.01 36.18
N PHE A 758 8.13 19.18 35.49
CA PHE A 758 8.03 18.92 34.05
C PHE A 758 6.68 18.31 33.64
N LEU A 759 6.27 17.21 34.27
CA LEU A 759 4.97 16.57 33.97
C LEU A 759 3.77 17.48 34.33
N PRO A 760 3.75 18.18 35.48
CA PRO A 760 2.77 19.25 35.72
C PRO A 760 2.70 20.29 34.60
N VAL A 761 3.81 20.93 34.24
CA VAL A 761 3.87 21.99 33.19
C VAL A 761 3.47 21.44 31.82
N LEU A 762 3.82 20.20 31.49
CA LEU A 762 3.34 19.53 30.29
C LEU A 762 1.81 19.36 30.33
N ASN A 763 1.27 18.86 31.43
CA ASN A 763 -0.14 18.48 31.54
C ASN A 763 -1.12 19.66 31.69
N SER A 764 -0.73 20.78 32.33
CA SER A 764 -1.63 21.92 32.63
C SER A 764 -2.43 22.46 31.43
N TYR A 765 -1.92 22.28 30.21
CA TYR A 765 -2.55 22.78 28.98
C TYR A 765 -2.86 21.69 27.94
N ILE A 766 -2.80 20.41 28.27
CA ILE A 766 -3.29 19.33 27.39
C ILE A 766 -4.82 19.31 27.45
N ARG A 767 -5.50 19.55 26.32
CA ARG A 767 -6.97 19.68 26.27
C ARG A 767 -7.70 18.42 25.80
N ASN A 768 -7.05 17.61 24.94
CA ASN A 768 -7.56 16.32 24.51
C ASN A 768 -6.79 15.20 25.21
N ARG A 769 -7.48 14.41 26.05
CA ARG A 769 -6.83 13.37 26.87
C ARG A 769 -6.31 12.16 26.10
N ILE A 770 -6.68 11.95 24.84
CA ILE A 770 -6.10 10.86 24.04
C ILE A 770 -4.57 11.01 23.85
N PHE A 771 -4.05 12.22 24.09
CA PHE A 771 -2.62 12.56 24.07
C PHE A 771 -2.03 12.79 25.48
N GLN A 772 -2.73 12.36 26.54
CA GLN A 772 -2.26 12.43 27.93
C GLN A 772 -1.89 11.04 28.49
N THR A 773 -1.73 10.03 27.63
CA THR A 773 -1.40 8.65 28.04
C THR A 773 0.08 8.50 28.40
N PRO A 774 0.47 7.44 29.14
CA PRO A 774 1.88 7.06 29.30
C PRO A 774 2.58 6.86 27.95
N THR A 775 1.91 6.18 27.01
CA THR A 775 2.40 5.81 25.67
C THR A 775 2.53 6.98 24.67
N THR A 776 1.92 8.13 24.93
CA THR A 776 2.08 9.31 24.04
C THR A 776 3.53 9.83 24.12
N PRO A 777 4.24 10.06 23.01
CA PRO A 777 5.58 10.64 23.04
C PRO A 777 5.66 11.95 23.85
N LYS A 778 6.75 12.12 24.59
CA LYS A 778 7.00 13.28 25.47
C LYS A 778 8.16 14.13 24.90
N PRO A 779 8.16 15.46 25.07
CA PRO A 779 9.27 16.29 24.62
C PRO A 779 10.55 16.05 25.42
N LEU A 780 11.70 16.36 24.84
CA LEU A 780 13.00 16.34 25.52
C LEU A 780 13.20 17.53 26.46
N VAL A 781 12.63 18.68 26.11
CA VAL A 781 12.67 19.94 26.89
C VAL A 781 11.37 20.71 26.64
N ILE A 782 10.86 21.41 27.66
CA ILE A 782 9.80 22.41 27.53
C ILE A 782 10.41 23.79 27.79
N VAL A 783 10.17 24.75 26.90
CA VAL A 783 10.57 26.15 27.08
C VAL A 783 9.32 27.02 27.19
N THR A 784 9.07 27.55 28.37
CA THR A 784 7.90 28.37 28.73
C THR A 784 8.16 29.86 28.53
N ALA A 785 8.43 30.27 27.29
CA ALA A 785 9.01 31.58 26.95
C ALA A 785 8.37 32.76 27.70
N LYS A 786 9.17 33.45 28.53
CA LYS A 786 8.76 34.61 29.36
C LYS A 786 9.01 35.96 28.68
N HIS A 787 9.73 35.97 27.57
CA HIS A 787 10.11 37.16 26.80
C HIS A 787 10.36 36.76 25.33
N PRO A 788 10.12 37.64 24.33
CA PRO A 788 10.37 37.33 22.91
C PRO A 788 11.77 36.78 22.59
N SER A 789 12.82 37.23 23.29
CA SER A 789 14.18 36.69 23.08
C SER A 789 14.31 35.20 23.42
N HIS A 790 13.46 34.66 24.32
CA HIS A 790 13.46 33.23 24.63
C HIS A 790 12.99 32.44 23.40
N VAL A 791 11.95 32.92 22.71
CA VAL A 791 11.48 32.34 21.44
C VAL A 791 12.57 32.38 20.37
N GLN A 792 13.26 33.51 20.22
CA GLN A 792 14.38 33.64 19.27
C GLN A 792 15.50 32.63 19.56
N SER A 793 15.94 32.55 20.82
CA SER A 793 16.97 31.61 21.28
C SER A 793 16.56 30.16 21.03
N THR A 794 15.29 29.83 21.32
CA THR A 794 14.73 28.49 21.10
C THR A 794 14.73 28.10 19.62
N VAL A 795 14.28 28.99 18.72
CA VAL A 795 14.30 28.73 17.27
C VAL A 795 15.72 28.54 16.75
N VAL A 796 16.65 29.45 17.10
CA VAL A 796 18.05 29.38 16.67
C VAL A 796 18.71 28.09 17.16
N CYS A 797 18.53 27.73 18.44
CA CYS A 797 19.19 26.57 19.01
C CYS A 797 18.59 25.25 18.54
N ALA A 798 17.26 25.12 18.45
CA ALA A 798 16.64 23.90 17.95
C ALA A 798 16.99 23.65 16.46
N LYS A 799 17.05 24.71 15.64
CA LYS A 799 17.56 24.63 14.26
C LYS A 799 19.02 24.20 14.21
N ARG A 800 19.86 24.72 15.12
CA ARG A 800 21.29 24.37 15.20
C ARG A 800 21.55 22.91 15.62
N VAL A 801 20.68 22.31 16.43
CA VAL A 801 20.79 20.89 16.87
C VAL A 801 19.80 19.93 16.20
N ALA A 802 19.13 20.38 15.12
CA ALA A 802 18.16 19.61 14.34
C ALA A 802 16.93 19.05 15.11
N LEU A 803 16.54 19.68 16.23
CA LEU A 803 15.34 19.31 17.00
C LEU A 803 14.05 19.90 16.39
N GLU A 804 12.96 19.14 16.45
CA GLU A 804 11.62 19.68 16.13
C GLU A 804 11.09 20.58 17.24
N ILE A 805 10.40 21.67 16.87
CA ILE A 805 9.64 22.50 17.81
C ILE A 805 8.15 22.24 17.60
N ARG A 806 7.45 21.85 18.66
CA ARG A 806 5.99 21.93 18.74
C ARG A 806 5.60 23.15 19.56
N ILE A 807 4.81 24.04 18.94
CA ILE A 807 4.52 25.38 19.48
C ILE A 807 3.16 25.35 20.19
N ARG A 808 3.13 25.65 21.48
CA ARG A 808 1.90 25.64 22.30
C ARG A 808 1.50 27.04 22.78
N SER A 809 0.19 27.22 22.95
CA SER A 809 -0.46 28.48 23.37
C SER A 809 -1.61 28.16 24.32
N GLY A 810 -2.79 27.76 23.80
CA GLY A 810 -3.91 27.27 24.61
C GLY A 810 -4.02 25.74 24.71
N GLY A 811 -3.26 25.02 23.89
CA GLY A 811 -3.21 23.54 23.83
C GLY A 811 -4.46 22.84 23.28
N HIS A 812 -5.33 23.58 22.56
CA HIS A 812 -6.56 23.09 21.94
C HIS A 812 -6.37 22.38 20.58
N ASP A 813 -5.15 21.96 20.23
CA ASP A 813 -4.92 21.20 18.99
C ASP A 813 -5.59 19.83 19.10
N TYR A 814 -6.58 19.57 18.24
CA TYR A 814 -7.43 18.38 18.34
C TYR A 814 -6.69 17.06 18.11
N GLU A 815 -5.57 17.09 17.38
CA GLU A 815 -4.68 15.94 17.15
C GLU A 815 -3.38 16.05 17.97
N GLY A 816 -3.33 16.95 18.97
CA GLY A 816 -2.21 17.08 19.89
C GLY A 816 -0.93 17.68 19.30
N LEU A 817 -0.93 18.13 18.03
CA LEU A 817 0.29 18.45 17.27
C LEU A 817 1.06 19.68 17.79
N SER A 818 0.51 20.39 18.79
CA SER A 818 1.20 21.47 19.53
C SER A 818 2.04 20.98 20.71
N TYR A 819 1.96 19.69 21.08
CA TYR A 819 2.71 19.10 22.20
C TYR A 819 3.08 17.61 22.02
N VAL A 820 2.86 17.03 20.84
CA VAL A 820 3.29 15.67 20.46
C VAL A 820 4.04 15.74 19.12
N SER A 821 5.10 14.93 18.98
CA SER A 821 5.72 14.54 17.71
C SER A 821 6.11 13.06 17.78
N GLN A 822 6.25 12.41 16.61
CA GLN A 822 6.87 11.09 16.50
C GLN A 822 8.41 11.16 16.33
N GLN A 823 8.96 12.37 16.13
CA GLN A 823 10.40 12.63 16.14
C GLN A 823 10.80 13.29 17.47
N PRO A 824 12.06 13.15 17.93
CA PRO A 824 12.52 13.84 19.14
C PRO A 824 12.36 15.37 19.02
N PHE A 825 11.68 15.97 20.00
CA PHE A 825 11.14 17.32 19.90
C PHE A 825 11.21 18.09 21.21
N ILE A 826 11.05 19.40 21.13
CA ILE A 826 10.79 20.29 22.27
C ILE A 826 9.40 20.90 22.19
N VAL A 827 8.82 21.25 23.33
CA VAL A 827 7.63 22.12 23.36
C VAL A 827 8.08 23.54 23.67
N LEU A 828 7.82 24.46 22.73
CA LEU A 828 7.90 25.89 22.99
C LEU A 828 6.50 26.37 23.39
N ASP A 829 6.31 26.60 24.68
CA ASP A 829 5.03 27.03 25.25
C ASP A 829 5.03 28.53 25.48
N LEU A 830 4.01 29.20 24.95
CA LEU A 830 3.89 30.65 24.94
C LEU A 830 3.00 31.19 26.07
N PHE A 831 2.46 30.35 26.99
CA PHE A 831 1.45 30.79 27.97
C PHE A 831 1.83 31.99 28.86
N ASN A 832 3.13 32.29 29.01
CA ASN A 832 3.63 33.46 29.73
C ASN A 832 3.56 34.76 28.89
N LEU A 833 3.67 34.68 27.55
CA LEU A 833 3.45 35.78 26.62
C LEU A 833 1.94 35.94 26.39
N ARG A 834 1.27 36.64 27.30
CA ARG A 834 -0.18 36.82 27.33
C ARG A 834 -0.63 38.26 27.65
N ALA A 835 0.23 39.24 27.45
CA ALA A 835 -0.16 40.64 27.57
C ALA A 835 -1.25 41.00 26.55
N ILE A 836 -2.23 41.78 27.01
CA ILE A 836 -3.31 42.34 26.20
C ILE A 836 -3.37 43.84 26.47
N ASN A 837 -3.20 44.65 25.44
CA ASN A 837 -3.32 46.11 25.53
C ASN A 837 -4.43 46.58 24.59
N VAL A 838 -5.49 47.17 25.16
CA VAL A 838 -6.72 47.58 24.45
C VAL A 838 -6.77 49.09 24.33
N ASP A 839 -6.90 49.58 23.10
CA ASP A 839 -6.95 50.99 22.73
C ASP A 839 -8.30 51.29 22.07
N ILE A 840 -9.28 51.70 22.89
CA ILE A 840 -10.64 52.01 22.45
C ILE A 840 -10.67 53.21 21.48
N PRO A 841 -9.94 54.33 21.70
CA PRO A 841 -9.85 55.43 20.74
C PRO A 841 -9.44 55.06 19.31
N THR A 842 -8.65 54.00 19.09
CA THR A 842 -8.30 53.52 17.73
C THR A 842 -9.10 52.29 17.27
N GLU A 843 -10.00 51.76 18.11
CA GLU A 843 -10.66 50.46 17.94
C GLU A 843 -9.65 49.30 17.73
N THR A 844 -8.50 49.30 18.41
CA THR A 844 -7.49 48.23 18.26
C THR A 844 -7.07 47.61 19.59
N ALA A 845 -6.44 46.44 19.51
CA ALA A 845 -5.70 45.89 20.64
C ALA A 845 -4.46 45.13 20.15
N TRP A 846 -3.41 45.11 20.98
CA TRP A 846 -2.30 44.16 20.85
C TRP A 846 -2.55 42.98 21.80
N VAL A 847 -2.39 41.75 21.29
CA VAL A 847 -2.69 40.50 21.99
C VAL A 847 -1.54 39.53 21.79
N GLU A 848 -0.81 39.18 22.85
CA GLU A 848 0.24 38.17 22.77
C GLU A 848 -0.32 36.75 22.55
N ALA A 849 0.43 35.90 21.87
CA ALA A 849 -0.04 34.63 21.32
C ALA A 849 -0.39 33.57 22.38
N GLY A 850 0.11 33.68 23.61
CA GLY A 850 -0.24 32.84 24.76
C GLY A 850 -1.49 33.30 25.53
N ALA A 851 -2.05 34.48 25.21
CA ALA A 851 -3.32 34.92 25.75
C ALA A 851 -4.46 33.99 25.32
N THR A 852 -5.46 33.79 26.18
CA THR A 852 -6.68 33.08 25.81
C THR A 852 -7.74 34.02 25.25
N MET A 853 -8.71 33.46 24.52
CA MET A 853 -9.88 34.22 24.06
C MET A 853 -10.68 34.78 25.23
N GLY A 854 -10.78 34.06 26.35
CA GLY A 854 -11.41 34.53 27.58
C GLY A 854 -10.69 35.71 28.23
N GLU A 855 -9.36 35.66 28.33
CA GLU A 855 -8.53 36.79 28.78
C GLU A 855 -8.74 38.02 27.87
N LEU A 856 -8.82 37.82 26.55
CA LEU A 856 -9.08 38.89 25.57
C LEU A 856 -10.48 39.50 25.70
N TYR A 857 -11.53 38.67 25.76
CA TYR A 857 -12.91 39.15 25.87
C TYR A 857 -13.11 39.92 27.19
N TYR A 858 -12.53 39.43 28.29
CA TYR A 858 -12.53 40.13 29.57
C TYR A 858 -11.82 41.50 29.47
N ALA A 859 -10.63 41.54 28.86
CA ALA A 859 -9.86 42.78 28.70
C ALA A 859 -10.59 43.85 27.85
N ILE A 860 -11.29 43.43 26.79
CA ILE A 860 -12.12 44.33 25.98
C ILE A 860 -13.32 44.84 26.79
N ALA A 861 -14.09 43.93 27.39
CA ALA A 861 -15.32 44.28 28.12
C ALA A 861 -15.06 45.17 29.34
N LYS A 862 -13.90 45.03 29.98
CA LYS A 862 -13.42 45.88 31.07
C LYS A 862 -13.17 47.34 30.65
N GLN A 863 -12.82 47.57 29.38
CA GLN A 863 -12.59 48.91 28.82
C GLN A 863 -13.83 49.47 28.11
N SER A 864 -14.68 48.62 27.52
CA SER A 864 -15.90 49.07 26.83
C SER A 864 -16.96 47.98 26.75
N LYS A 865 -18.20 48.32 27.13
CA LYS A 865 -19.38 47.44 27.01
C LYS A 865 -19.94 47.32 25.59
N VAL A 866 -19.46 48.14 24.64
CA VAL A 866 -19.94 48.23 23.25
C VAL A 866 -18.87 47.83 22.22
N HIS A 867 -17.79 47.20 22.66
CA HIS A 867 -16.76 46.62 21.80
C HIS A 867 -16.62 45.12 22.03
N ALA A 868 -16.26 44.40 20.97
CA ALA A 868 -16.07 42.96 20.92
C ALA A 868 -14.92 42.59 19.98
N PHE A 869 -14.62 41.29 19.90
CA PHE A 869 -13.77 40.72 18.85
C PHE A 869 -14.37 39.39 18.34
N PRO A 870 -14.50 39.19 17.01
CA PRO A 870 -15.02 37.95 16.46
C PRO A 870 -14.02 36.80 16.63
N GLY A 871 -14.31 35.89 17.56
CA GLY A 871 -13.51 34.69 17.81
C GLY A 871 -14.28 33.55 18.47
N GLY A 872 -13.56 32.51 18.87
CA GLY A 872 -14.11 31.25 19.36
C GLY A 872 -14.86 31.34 20.69
N VAL A 873 -15.89 30.50 20.82
CA VAL A 873 -16.76 30.43 22.00
C VAL A 873 -16.09 29.83 23.25
N CYS A 874 -15.09 28.96 23.08
CA CYS A 874 -14.43 28.30 24.22
C CYS A 874 -13.36 29.24 24.84
N PRO A 875 -13.52 29.72 26.10
CA PRO A 875 -12.65 30.78 26.64
C PRO A 875 -11.18 30.40 26.75
N THR A 876 -10.85 29.11 26.88
CA THR A 876 -9.46 28.63 27.03
C THR A 876 -8.72 28.40 25.71
N LEU A 877 -9.33 28.72 24.56
CA LEU A 877 -8.65 28.77 23.26
C LEU A 877 -7.52 29.82 23.29
N GLY A 878 -6.32 29.46 22.84
CA GLY A 878 -5.16 30.38 22.83
C GLY A 878 -5.03 31.14 21.50
N ALA A 879 -4.76 32.44 21.57
CA ALA A 879 -4.81 33.37 20.44
C ALA A 879 -3.88 32.98 19.28
N GLY A 880 -2.64 32.54 19.57
CA GLY A 880 -1.67 32.13 18.55
C GLY A 880 -2.18 31.01 17.64
N GLY A 881 -2.73 29.94 18.23
CA GLY A 881 -3.33 28.84 17.47
C GLY A 881 -4.67 29.23 16.86
N HIS A 882 -5.58 29.78 17.68
CA HIS A 882 -6.96 30.06 17.26
C HIS A 882 -7.05 31.03 16.08
N ILE A 883 -6.31 32.14 16.13
CA ILE A 883 -6.32 33.14 15.06
C ILE A 883 -5.58 32.61 13.83
N SER A 884 -4.42 31.95 13.98
CA SER A 884 -3.62 31.57 12.80
C SER A 884 -4.25 30.48 11.90
N GLY A 885 -5.23 29.72 12.40
CA GLY A 885 -6.08 28.82 11.60
C GLY A 885 -7.49 29.36 11.27
N GLY A 886 -7.69 30.68 11.34
CA GLY A 886 -8.92 31.37 10.93
C GLY A 886 -9.66 32.03 12.10
N GLY A 887 -10.05 31.24 13.08
CA GLY A 887 -10.82 31.68 14.26
C GLY A 887 -12.26 32.09 13.93
N TYR A 888 -13.24 31.31 14.38
CA TYR A 888 -14.67 31.57 14.10
C TYR A 888 -15.50 31.49 15.38
N GLY A 889 -16.63 32.21 15.41
CA GLY A 889 -17.62 32.14 16.50
C GLY A 889 -18.96 32.75 16.10
N ASN A 890 -19.78 33.05 17.10
CA ASN A 890 -21.15 33.56 16.94
C ASN A 890 -21.21 34.94 16.23
N LEU A 891 -20.17 35.76 16.32
CA LEU A 891 -20.08 37.04 15.59
C LEU A 891 -19.79 36.94 14.08
N MET A 892 -19.49 35.74 13.54
CA MET A 892 -18.90 35.65 12.19
C MET A 892 -19.82 36.08 11.04
N ARG A 893 -21.15 35.93 11.18
CA ARG A 893 -22.11 36.38 10.15
C ARG A 893 -22.18 37.91 10.02
N LYS A 894 -21.73 38.65 11.04
CA LYS A 894 -21.67 40.12 11.04
C LYS A 894 -20.30 40.66 10.68
N PHE A 895 -19.23 40.06 11.22
CA PHE A 895 -17.89 40.65 11.19
C PHE A 895 -16.80 39.77 10.53
N GLY A 896 -17.15 38.57 10.06
CA GLY A 896 -16.19 37.61 9.53
C GLY A 896 -15.41 36.88 10.64
N LEU A 897 -14.29 36.29 10.27
CA LEU A 897 -13.41 35.53 11.16
C LEU A 897 -12.44 36.43 11.95
N SER A 898 -11.75 35.86 12.94
CA SER A 898 -10.65 36.54 13.63
C SER A 898 -9.59 37.03 12.63
N VAL A 899 -9.24 36.23 11.62
CA VAL A 899 -8.26 36.56 10.57
C VAL A 899 -8.64 37.72 9.66
N ASP A 900 -9.94 38.00 9.55
CA ASP A 900 -10.47 39.11 8.75
C ASP A 900 -10.35 40.46 9.49
N ASN A 901 -10.06 40.40 10.80
CA ASN A 901 -9.98 41.54 11.72
C ASN A 901 -8.57 41.72 12.30
N ILE A 902 -7.53 41.33 11.55
CA ILE A 902 -6.10 41.51 11.92
C ILE A 902 -5.47 42.62 11.08
N LEU A 903 -4.78 43.54 11.76
CA LEU A 903 -4.10 44.70 11.16
C LEU A 903 -2.60 44.49 11.01
N ASP A 904 -1.96 43.85 11.99
CA ASP A 904 -0.52 43.60 12.09
C ASP A 904 -0.28 42.32 12.93
N ALA A 905 0.93 41.79 12.93
CA ALA A 905 1.36 40.65 13.74
C ALA A 905 2.88 40.70 13.97
N GLN A 906 3.36 40.17 15.09
CA GLN A 906 4.78 39.89 15.30
C GLN A 906 5.05 38.40 15.22
N ILE A 907 6.05 37.98 14.45
CA ILE A 907 6.45 36.58 14.27
C ILE A 907 7.96 36.41 14.35
N VAL A 908 8.43 35.32 14.97
CA VAL A 908 9.81 34.85 14.87
C VAL A 908 9.94 33.90 13.70
N ASN A 909 10.76 34.28 12.72
CA ASN A 909 11.03 33.49 11.51
C ASN A 909 12.12 32.43 11.72
N VAL A 910 12.50 31.70 10.66
CA VAL A 910 13.45 30.57 10.74
C VAL A 910 14.92 30.97 10.93
N GLU A 911 15.24 32.27 10.93
CA GLU A 911 16.54 32.82 11.37
C GLU A 911 16.49 33.31 12.83
N GLY A 912 15.37 33.14 13.54
CA GLY A 912 15.19 33.69 14.88
C GLY A 912 14.98 35.21 14.90
N LYS A 913 14.60 35.84 13.78
CA LYS A 913 14.34 37.28 13.69
C LYS A 913 12.87 37.57 13.99
N ILE A 914 12.60 38.56 14.85
CA ILE A 914 11.26 39.12 15.04
C ILE A 914 10.94 40.02 13.83
N LEU A 915 9.81 39.76 13.18
CA LEU A 915 9.29 40.53 12.05
C LEU A 915 7.88 41.05 12.39
N ASN A 916 7.61 42.33 12.15
CA ASN A 916 6.25 42.88 12.04
C ASN A 916 5.67 42.67 10.62
N ARG A 917 4.44 43.11 10.34
CA ARG A 917 3.81 43.03 9.00
C ARG A 917 4.69 43.61 7.89
N GLN A 918 5.26 44.78 8.10
CA GLN A 918 6.12 45.46 7.11
C GLN A 918 7.39 44.66 6.81
N GLN A 919 8.00 44.06 7.83
CA GLN A 919 9.24 43.29 7.71
C GLN A 919 9.02 41.87 7.17
N MET A 920 7.86 41.25 7.46
CA MET A 920 7.51 39.91 6.95
C MET A 920 6.94 39.94 5.53
N GLY A 921 6.35 41.07 5.13
CA GLY A 921 5.70 41.27 3.83
C GLY A 921 4.31 40.64 3.73
N GLU A 922 3.50 41.15 2.80
CA GLU A 922 2.08 40.79 2.66
C GLU A 922 1.83 39.30 2.36
N ASP A 923 2.79 38.59 1.76
CA ASP A 923 2.70 37.15 1.52
C ASP A 923 2.71 36.33 2.81
N LEU A 924 3.67 36.61 3.72
CA LEU A 924 3.74 35.93 5.01
C LEU A 924 2.62 36.41 5.94
N PHE A 925 2.30 37.71 5.92
CA PHE A 925 1.16 38.26 6.66
C PHE A 925 -0.20 37.74 6.18
N TRP A 926 -0.34 37.36 4.90
CA TRP A 926 -1.50 36.61 4.40
C TRP A 926 -1.44 35.17 4.90
N ALA A 927 -0.32 34.46 4.75
CA ALA A 927 -0.19 33.04 5.08
C ALA A 927 -0.48 32.72 6.57
N ILE A 928 -0.01 33.56 7.50
CA ILE A 928 -0.28 33.36 8.94
C ILE A 928 -1.75 33.62 9.32
N ARG A 929 -2.51 34.34 8.49
CA ARG A 929 -3.93 34.66 8.73
C ARG A 929 -4.87 33.59 8.20
N GLY A 930 -4.58 32.33 8.50
CA GLY A 930 -5.45 31.18 8.22
C GLY A 930 -4.72 29.88 7.87
N GLY A 931 -3.45 29.94 7.45
CA GLY A 931 -2.65 28.78 7.03
C GLY A 931 -2.05 27.94 8.16
N GLY A 932 -2.33 28.28 9.42
CA GLY A 932 -1.76 27.65 10.61
C GLY A 932 -0.34 28.13 10.88
N GLY A 933 -0.16 28.93 11.93
CA GLY A 933 1.10 29.63 12.22
C GLY A 933 2.31 28.71 12.37
N GLY A 934 2.10 27.52 12.95
CA GLY A 934 3.12 26.48 13.11
C GLY A 934 3.63 25.82 11.81
N SER A 935 3.18 26.27 10.64
CA SER A 935 3.83 25.96 9.35
C SER A 935 4.87 27.02 8.92
N PHE A 936 4.86 28.21 9.53
CA PHE A 936 5.57 29.40 9.04
C PHE A 936 6.48 30.10 10.07
N GLY A 937 6.21 29.97 11.36
CA GLY A 937 7.04 30.54 12.43
C GLY A 937 6.36 30.60 13.78
N VAL A 938 7.04 31.19 14.77
CA VAL A 938 6.47 31.37 16.12
C VAL A 938 5.84 32.75 16.23
N ILE A 939 4.51 32.81 16.15
CA ILE A 939 3.77 34.06 16.31
C ILE A 939 3.86 34.51 17.77
N LEU A 940 4.29 35.75 17.98
CA LEU A 940 4.44 36.38 19.30
C LEU A 940 3.20 37.17 19.70
N SER A 941 2.63 37.94 18.76
CA SER A 941 1.49 38.82 19.04
C SER A 941 0.70 39.17 17.77
N TRP A 942 -0.53 39.62 17.97
CA TRP A 942 -1.45 40.11 16.95
C TRP A 942 -1.87 41.55 17.26
N LYS A 943 -1.94 42.41 16.26
CA LYS A 943 -2.71 43.65 16.34
C LYS A 943 -4.09 43.40 15.72
N ILE A 944 -5.11 43.34 16.55
CA ILE A 944 -6.49 43.13 16.15
C ILE A 944 -7.21 44.47 15.94
N LYS A 945 -8.22 44.48 15.06
CA LYS A 945 -9.30 45.47 15.08
C LYS A 945 -10.45 44.95 15.93
N LEU A 946 -10.96 45.80 16.81
CA LEU A 946 -12.18 45.59 17.58
C LEU A 946 -13.41 45.92 16.71
N VAL A 947 -14.55 45.34 17.07
CA VAL A 947 -15.83 45.57 16.39
C VAL A 947 -16.87 46.11 17.37
N GLN A 948 -17.69 47.06 16.92
CA GLN A 948 -18.75 47.63 17.75
C GLN A 948 -19.93 46.66 17.87
N VAL A 949 -20.49 46.55 19.07
CA VAL A 949 -21.68 45.76 19.40
C VAL A 949 -22.66 46.61 20.21
N PRO A 950 -23.98 46.40 20.09
CA PRO A 950 -24.95 47.11 20.92
C PRO A 950 -24.73 46.77 22.40
N SER A 951 -25.10 47.71 23.29
CA SER A 951 -25.02 47.52 24.75
C SER A 951 -25.89 46.36 25.26
N THR A 952 -26.93 46.03 24.50
CA THR A 952 -27.86 44.94 24.74
C THR A 952 -27.87 44.01 23.52
N VAL A 953 -27.69 42.71 23.76
CA VAL A 953 -27.86 41.61 22.81
C VAL A 953 -28.90 40.64 23.36
N THR A 954 -29.61 39.93 22.49
CA THR A 954 -30.50 38.84 22.91
C THR A 954 -29.86 37.48 22.64
N VAL A 955 -30.03 36.53 23.55
CA VAL A 955 -29.69 35.11 23.37
C VAL A 955 -30.90 34.22 23.66
N PHE A 956 -30.87 32.99 23.16
CA PHE A 956 -31.71 31.89 23.63
C PHE A 956 -30.95 30.56 23.53
N ASP A 957 -31.38 29.56 24.30
CA ASP A 957 -31.00 28.16 24.14
C ASP A 957 -32.29 27.32 24.22
N VAL A 958 -32.64 26.67 23.12
CA VAL A 958 -33.97 26.06 22.91
C VAL A 958 -33.82 24.66 22.34
N GLU A 959 -34.37 23.68 23.06
CA GLU A 959 -34.40 22.28 22.66
C GLU A 959 -35.75 21.90 22.03
N ARG A 960 -35.70 21.05 20.98
CA ARG A 960 -36.86 20.38 20.38
C ARG A 960 -36.51 18.93 20.02
N LYS A 961 -37.39 17.98 20.33
CA LYS A 961 -37.27 16.55 19.97
C LYS A 961 -37.96 16.24 18.63
N ILE A 962 -37.75 15.04 18.06
CA ILE A 962 -38.43 14.63 16.81
C ILE A 962 -39.95 14.70 16.97
N GLU A 963 -40.49 14.19 18.08
CA GLU A 963 -41.91 14.22 18.43
C GLU A 963 -42.50 15.65 18.59
N GLU A 964 -41.65 16.66 18.80
CA GLU A 964 -42.03 18.07 18.95
C GLU A 964 -41.90 18.86 17.62
N GLY A 965 -41.40 18.23 16.55
CA GLY A 965 -41.20 18.82 15.22
C GLY A 965 -39.74 19.13 14.85
N ALA A 966 -38.74 18.59 15.54
CA ALA A 966 -37.32 18.90 15.30
C ALA A 966 -36.87 18.73 13.84
N THR A 967 -37.40 17.76 13.10
CA THR A 967 -37.07 17.55 11.67
C THR A 967 -37.45 18.76 10.80
N ASP A 968 -38.57 19.42 11.11
CA ASP A 968 -39.01 20.62 10.40
C ASP A 968 -38.20 21.85 10.82
N VAL A 969 -37.88 21.99 12.12
CA VAL A 969 -36.97 23.03 12.63
C VAL A 969 -35.58 22.94 11.96
N VAL A 970 -34.98 21.75 11.90
CA VAL A 970 -33.70 21.51 11.21
C VAL A 970 -33.80 21.88 9.74
N TRP A 971 -34.90 21.52 9.08
CA TRP A 971 -35.10 21.77 7.65
C TRP A 971 -35.35 23.25 7.32
N GLU A 972 -36.13 23.97 8.13
CA GLU A 972 -36.32 25.42 8.03
C GLU A 972 -34.99 26.15 8.25
N TRP A 973 -34.33 25.89 9.38
CA TRP A 973 -33.06 26.49 9.80
C TRP A 973 -32.02 26.47 8.67
N GLN A 974 -31.73 25.29 8.09
CA GLN A 974 -30.69 25.18 7.07
C GLN A 974 -31.01 25.90 5.75
N ASN A 975 -32.28 26.20 5.48
CA ASN A 975 -32.72 26.78 4.22
C ASN A 975 -32.70 28.31 4.23
N VAL A 976 -32.89 28.92 5.42
CA VAL A 976 -32.95 30.37 5.62
C VAL A 976 -31.69 30.97 6.26
N MET A 977 -30.99 30.27 7.15
CA MET A 977 -30.01 30.88 8.06
C MET A 977 -28.80 31.54 7.39
N ASP A 978 -28.41 31.12 6.18
CA ASP A 978 -27.39 31.81 5.38
C ASP A 978 -27.82 33.21 4.93
N LYS A 979 -29.13 33.43 4.77
CA LYS A 979 -29.74 34.61 4.13
C LYS A 979 -30.34 35.62 5.12
N LEU A 980 -30.63 35.22 6.37
CA LEU A 980 -31.21 36.10 7.39
C LEU A 980 -30.24 37.24 7.79
N ASP A 981 -30.78 38.26 8.47
CA ASP A 981 -30.05 39.42 9.01
C ASP A 981 -28.68 39.02 9.57
N GLY A 982 -27.59 39.65 9.11
CA GLY A 982 -26.22 39.36 9.54
C GLY A 982 -25.97 39.58 11.04
N ASN A 983 -26.86 40.33 11.72
CA ASN A 983 -26.87 40.48 13.18
C ASN A 983 -27.28 39.20 13.93
N LEU A 984 -27.87 38.21 13.25
CA LEU A 984 -28.37 36.96 13.83
C LEU A 984 -27.41 35.79 13.59
N PHE A 985 -27.11 35.05 14.65
CA PHE A 985 -26.43 33.76 14.59
C PHE A 985 -27.20 32.76 15.44
N ILE A 986 -27.57 31.62 14.85
CA ILE A 986 -28.19 30.49 15.56
C ILE A 986 -27.39 29.24 15.25
N ARG A 987 -26.64 28.73 16.22
CA ARG A 987 -26.03 27.39 16.14
C ARG A 987 -27.13 26.35 16.30
N MET A 988 -27.08 25.30 15.50
CA MET A 988 -27.93 24.13 15.65
C MET A 988 -27.07 22.92 16.02
N MET A 989 -27.45 22.18 17.05
CA MET A 989 -26.82 20.92 17.47
C MET A 989 -27.80 19.77 17.25
N MET A 990 -27.32 18.58 16.92
CA MET A 990 -28.13 17.37 16.69
C MET A 990 -27.49 16.17 17.41
N HIS A 991 -28.26 15.55 18.30
CA HIS A 991 -27.83 14.44 19.15
C HIS A 991 -28.98 13.44 19.36
N SER A 992 -28.67 12.24 19.85
CA SER A 992 -29.66 11.33 20.43
C SER A 992 -30.01 11.73 21.87
N ALA A 993 -31.20 11.31 22.32
CA ALA A 993 -31.71 11.51 23.67
C ALA A 993 -32.72 10.41 24.04
N SER A 994 -33.08 10.35 25.33
CA SER A 994 -34.21 9.55 25.80
C SER A 994 -35.51 10.33 25.65
N GLY A 995 -36.49 9.73 24.99
CA GLY A 995 -37.89 10.19 24.99
C GLY A 995 -38.60 9.83 26.30
N GLU A 996 -39.83 10.30 26.45
CA GLU A 996 -40.57 10.29 27.73
C GLU A 996 -40.82 8.88 28.29
N ASN A 997 -40.99 7.89 27.41
CA ASN A 997 -41.17 6.48 27.76
C ASN A 997 -39.85 5.67 27.74
N GLY A 998 -38.69 6.33 27.81
CA GLY A 998 -37.37 5.69 27.77
C GLY A 998 -36.93 5.15 26.40
N GLN A 999 -37.79 5.23 25.37
CA GLN A 999 -37.41 4.96 23.98
C GLN A 999 -36.40 6.02 23.48
N LYS A 1000 -35.51 5.63 22.56
CA LYS A 1000 -34.55 6.57 21.95
C LYS A 1000 -35.27 7.54 21.00
N THR A 1001 -34.95 8.83 21.08
CA THR A 1001 -35.37 9.86 20.12
C THR A 1001 -34.16 10.69 19.67
N GLY A 1002 -34.33 11.46 18.61
CA GLY A 1002 -33.39 12.50 18.21
C GLY A 1002 -33.81 13.85 18.78
N LYS A 1003 -32.86 14.71 19.09
CA LYS A 1003 -33.11 16.08 19.51
C LYS A 1003 -32.21 17.09 18.82
N THR A 1004 -32.76 18.28 18.61
CA THR A 1004 -32.00 19.46 18.21
C THR A 1004 -32.01 20.53 19.28
N THR A 1005 -30.88 21.21 19.45
CA THR A 1005 -30.71 22.31 20.40
C THR A 1005 -30.22 23.53 19.61
N LEU A 1006 -30.95 24.63 19.67
CA LEU A 1006 -30.68 25.86 18.93
C LEU A 1006 -30.22 26.96 19.90
N VAL A 1007 -28.98 27.42 19.73
CA VAL A 1007 -28.33 28.42 20.61
C VAL A 1007 -28.05 29.69 19.82
N ALA A 1008 -28.64 30.80 20.24
CA ALA A 1008 -28.68 32.05 19.47
C ALA A 1008 -27.89 33.19 20.11
N LEU A 1009 -27.30 34.04 19.24
CA LEU A 1009 -26.89 35.41 19.55
C LEU A 1009 -27.53 36.35 18.52
N PHE A 1010 -28.14 37.42 18.99
CA PHE A 1010 -28.68 38.49 18.16
C PHE A 1010 -28.16 39.86 18.61
N LEU A 1011 -27.57 40.61 17.68
CA LEU A 1011 -27.08 41.97 17.92
C LEU A 1011 -28.24 42.99 17.79
N GLY A 1012 -29.19 42.91 18.71
CA GLY A 1012 -30.40 43.74 18.78
C GLY A 1012 -31.34 43.27 19.89
N PRO A 1013 -32.56 43.84 19.97
CA PRO A 1013 -33.55 43.54 21.01
C PRO A 1013 -34.42 42.32 20.70
N VAL A 1014 -35.07 41.79 21.74
CA VAL A 1014 -35.85 40.54 21.71
C VAL A 1014 -37.06 40.58 20.77
N GLU A 1015 -37.75 41.71 20.64
CA GLU A 1015 -38.88 41.87 19.72
C GLU A 1015 -38.48 41.55 18.28
N LYS A 1016 -37.37 42.15 17.80
CA LYS A 1016 -36.87 41.95 16.44
C LYS A 1016 -36.29 40.55 16.24
N LEU A 1017 -35.72 39.94 17.29
CA LEU A 1017 -35.31 38.53 17.25
C LEU A 1017 -36.50 37.61 17.00
N MET A 1018 -37.57 37.76 17.79
CA MET A 1018 -38.77 36.93 17.64
C MET A 1018 -39.49 37.17 16.31
N GLU A 1019 -39.54 38.40 15.82
CA GLU A 1019 -40.08 38.75 14.50
C GLU A 1019 -39.36 37.94 13.40
N ILE A 1020 -38.02 38.05 13.33
CA ILE A 1020 -37.21 37.35 12.33
C ILE A 1020 -37.36 35.84 12.46
N VAL A 1021 -37.26 35.30 13.68
CA VAL A 1021 -37.25 33.84 13.91
C VAL A 1021 -38.61 33.22 13.67
N ASN A 1022 -39.70 33.75 14.23
CA ASN A 1022 -41.03 33.14 14.07
C ASN A 1022 -41.60 33.35 12.66
N GLN A 1023 -41.11 34.32 11.87
CA GLN A 1023 -41.43 34.45 10.46
C GLN A 1023 -40.69 33.42 9.57
N ASN A 1024 -39.44 33.08 9.89
CA ASN A 1024 -38.56 32.32 8.99
C ASN A 1024 -38.27 30.87 9.44
N ILE A 1025 -38.49 30.56 10.72
CA ILE A 1025 -38.39 29.23 11.34
C ILE A 1025 -39.65 29.02 12.23
N PRO A 1026 -40.88 29.09 11.69
CA PRO A 1026 -42.11 29.03 12.46
C PRO A 1026 -42.27 27.74 13.27
N SER A 1027 -41.64 26.63 12.84
CA SER A 1027 -41.71 25.35 13.55
C SER A 1027 -40.99 25.39 14.91
N LEU A 1028 -40.08 26.35 15.15
CA LEU A 1028 -39.38 26.50 16.44
C LEU A 1028 -40.32 27.03 17.54
N LYS A 1029 -41.32 27.84 17.17
CA LYS A 1029 -42.33 28.45 18.07
C LYS A 1029 -41.70 29.23 19.24
N LEU A 1030 -40.69 30.05 18.95
CA LEU A 1030 -39.88 30.76 19.95
C LEU A 1030 -40.74 31.72 20.79
N GLN A 1031 -40.71 31.56 22.12
CA GLN A 1031 -41.43 32.39 23.09
C GLN A 1031 -40.54 33.48 23.68
N LYS A 1032 -41.14 34.59 24.14
CA LYS A 1032 -40.38 35.70 24.74
C LYS A 1032 -39.65 35.28 26.03
N GLN A 1033 -40.19 34.30 26.75
CA GLN A 1033 -39.63 33.74 27.97
C GLN A 1033 -38.43 32.80 27.73
N GLU A 1034 -38.26 32.28 26.50
CA GLU A 1034 -37.06 31.52 26.10
C GLU A 1034 -35.88 32.46 25.75
N CYS A 1035 -36.13 33.76 25.60
CA CYS A 1035 -35.16 34.77 25.21
C CYS A 1035 -34.65 35.59 26.41
N ILE A 1036 -33.35 35.88 26.42
CA ILE A 1036 -32.69 36.66 27.49
C ILE A 1036 -31.92 37.82 26.88
N GLU A 1037 -32.21 39.04 27.33
CA GLU A 1037 -31.42 40.22 27.00
C GLU A 1037 -30.29 40.43 28.01
N MET A 1038 -29.09 40.71 27.50
CA MET A 1038 -27.86 40.81 28.29
C MET A 1038 -26.80 41.64 27.55
N SER A 1039 -25.65 41.92 28.17
CA SER A 1039 -24.51 42.51 27.46
C SER A 1039 -23.74 41.47 26.64
N TRP A 1040 -22.91 41.91 25.70
CA TRP A 1040 -22.10 41.00 24.89
C TRP A 1040 -21.19 40.08 25.72
N ILE A 1041 -20.58 40.57 26.81
CA ILE A 1041 -19.69 39.75 27.65
C ILE A 1041 -20.44 38.68 28.46
N GLU A 1042 -21.69 38.94 28.81
CA GLU A 1042 -22.58 37.91 29.38
C GLU A 1042 -22.97 36.87 28.32
N SER A 1043 -23.15 37.28 27.06
CA SER A 1043 -23.38 36.33 25.95
C SER A 1043 -22.16 35.43 25.68
N VAL A 1044 -20.94 35.91 25.97
CA VAL A 1044 -19.71 35.10 25.91
C VAL A 1044 -19.70 34.02 27.00
N LEU A 1045 -20.13 34.36 28.22
CA LEU A 1045 -20.29 33.39 29.33
C LEU A 1045 -21.39 32.36 29.02
N PHE A 1046 -22.52 32.81 28.48
CA PHE A 1046 -23.64 31.96 28.04
C PHE A 1046 -23.19 30.94 26.98
N PHE A 1047 -22.52 31.38 25.90
CA PHE A 1047 -21.98 30.50 24.86
C PHE A 1047 -20.81 29.61 25.31
N ALA A 1048 -20.28 29.83 26.51
CA ALA A 1048 -19.29 28.99 27.18
C ALA A 1048 -19.90 28.09 28.28
N ASN A 1049 -21.23 28.02 28.37
CA ASN A 1049 -22.02 27.20 29.30
C ASN A 1049 -21.79 27.55 30.78
N PHE A 1050 -21.51 28.81 31.10
CA PHE A 1050 -21.60 29.30 32.48
C PHE A 1050 -23.05 29.62 32.86
N ALA A 1051 -23.37 29.57 34.16
CA ALA A 1051 -24.68 29.97 34.65
C ALA A 1051 -24.92 31.48 34.44
N ASN A 1052 -26.16 31.86 34.11
CA ASN A 1052 -26.54 33.27 33.95
C ASN A 1052 -26.24 34.06 35.24
N GLY A 1053 -25.66 35.26 35.10
CA GLY A 1053 -25.19 36.07 36.24
C GLY A 1053 -23.80 35.70 36.79
N THR A 1054 -23.09 34.73 36.18
CA THR A 1054 -21.66 34.51 36.47
C THR A 1054 -20.84 35.76 36.17
N ALA A 1055 -19.88 36.11 37.03
CA ALA A 1055 -19.01 37.26 36.82
C ALA A 1055 -18.01 37.05 35.65
N PRO A 1056 -17.72 38.06 34.81
CA PRO A 1056 -16.77 37.97 33.69
C PRO A 1056 -15.37 37.47 34.05
N GLU A 1057 -14.92 37.66 35.30
CA GLU A 1057 -13.68 37.12 35.86
C GLU A 1057 -13.53 35.61 35.66
N ALA A 1058 -14.64 34.86 35.54
CA ALA A 1058 -14.61 33.42 35.25
C ALA A 1058 -13.90 33.08 33.91
N LEU A 1059 -13.89 34.01 32.95
CA LEU A 1059 -13.20 33.87 31.66
C LEU A 1059 -11.66 33.88 31.78
N LEU A 1060 -11.13 34.35 32.91
CA LEU A 1060 -9.69 34.34 33.21
C LEU A 1060 -9.17 32.96 33.64
N LYS A 1061 -10.05 32.00 33.92
CA LYS A 1061 -9.65 30.65 34.35
C LYS A 1061 -9.08 29.85 33.17
N ARG A 1062 -7.75 29.73 33.11
CA ARG A 1062 -7.04 28.97 32.07
C ARG A 1062 -7.22 27.45 32.22
N GLU A 1063 -7.40 26.93 33.43
CA GLU A 1063 -7.48 25.50 33.72
C GLU A 1063 -8.90 24.93 33.54
N SER A 1064 -9.02 23.83 32.81
CA SER A 1064 -10.28 23.09 32.66
C SER A 1064 -10.47 22.14 33.86
N PRO A 1065 -11.60 22.18 34.60
CA PRO A 1065 -11.81 21.31 35.77
C PRO A 1065 -11.77 19.80 35.49
N SER A 1066 -11.97 19.40 34.24
CA SER A 1066 -11.80 18.02 33.77
C SER A 1066 -11.29 18.01 32.34
N GLY A 1067 -10.32 17.13 32.06
CA GLY A 1067 -9.95 16.79 30.69
C GLY A 1067 -10.91 15.75 30.13
N THR A 1068 -11.28 15.87 28.85
CA THR A 1068 -12.17 14.93 28.15
C THR A 1068 -11.40 14.24 27.04
N TYR A 1069 -11.69 12.97 26.79
CA TYR A 1069 -11.19 12.27 25.60
C TYR A 1069 -12.12 12.63 24.43
N LEU A 1070 -11.56 13.10 23.32
CA LEU A 1070 -12.37 13.57 22.20
C LEU A 1070 -11.76 13.25 20.84
N LYS A 1071 -12.64 12.99 19.87
CA LYS A 1071 -12.33 13.03 18.44
C LYS A 1071 -13.24 14.06 17.78
N ARG A 1072 -12.71 14.73 16.77
CA ARG A 1072 -13.36 15.80 16.02
C ARG A 1072 -13.02 15.67 14.55
N LYS A 1073 -14.01 16.01 13.72
CA LYS A 1073 -13.93 16.05 12.25
C LYS A 1073 -14.78 17.23 11.78
N SER A 1074 -14.72 17.62 10.51
CA SER A 1074 -15.49 18.78 9.99
C SER A 1074 -15.87 18.65 8.53
N ASP A 1075 -17.03 19.20 8.16
CA ASP A 1075 -17.49 19.36 6.77
C ASP A 1075 -18.12 20.73 6.54
N TYR A 1076 -18.27 21.09 5.27
CA TYR A 1076 -19.09 22.21 4.82
C TYR A 1076 -20.29 21.72 3.99
N VAL A 1077 -21.41 22.44 4.11
CA VAL A 1077 -22.65 22.18 3.38
C VAL A 1077 -22.97 23.39 2.50
N ARG A 1078 -23.22 23.13 1.21
CA ARG A 1078 -23.53 24.14 0.18
C ARG A 1078 -24.94 23.99 -0.40
N GLU A 1079 -25.46 22.77 -0.44
CA GLU A 1079 -26.83 22.42 -0.86
C GLU A 1079 -27.66 21.96 0.35
N GLY A 1080 -28.98 22.15 0.34
CA GLY A 1080 -29.85 21.78 1.47
C GLY A 1080 -30.08 20.28 1.57
N ILE A 1081 -29.95 19.70 2.76
CA ILE A 1081 -30.24 18.29 3.03
C ILE A 1081 -31.76 18.07 2.94
N SER A 1082 -32.23 17.06 2.22
CA SER A 1082 -33.68 16.77 2.14
C SER A 1082 -34.24 16.35 3.51
N LYS A 1083 -35.55 16.53 3.77
CA LYS A 1083 -36.20 16.02 5.00
C LYS A 1083 -35.94 14.52 5.18
N LYS A 1084 -36.02 13.75 4.09
CA LYS A 1084 -35.65 12.33 4.04
C LYS A 1084 -34.21 12.08 4.50
N GLY A 1085 -33.25 12.91 4.11
CA GLY A 1085 -31.87 12.83 4.60
C GLY A 1085 -31.74 13.15 6.09
N ILE A 1086 -32.45 14.16 6.58
CA ILE A 1086 -32.50 14.50 8.02
C ILE A 1086 -33.05 13.33 8.85
N GLU A 1087 -34.14 12.68 8.40
CA GLU A 1087 -34.68 11.47 9.05
C GLU A 1087 -33.64 10.33 9.14
N ASP A 1088 -32.84 10.13 8.11
CA ASP A 1088 -31.86 9.04 8.08
C ASP A 1088 -30.60 9.39 8.89
N ILE A 1089 -30.25 10.68 8.99
CA ILE A 1089 -29.28 11.21 9.96
C ILE A 1089 -29.79 11.00 11.40
N TRP A 1090 -31.07 11.23 11.68
CA TRP A 1090 -31.66 10.96 13.00
C TRP A 1090 -31.56 9.48 13.38
N LYS A 1091 -31.92 8.57 12.47
CA LYS A 1091 -31.78 7.12 12.70
C LYS A 1091 -30.34 6.75 13.04
N LEU A 1092 -29.38 7.28 12.29
CA LEU A 1092 -27.96 7.03 12.54
C LEU A 1092 -27.53 7.57 13.92
N LEU A 1093 -27.91 8.79 14.30
CA LEU A 1093 -27.57 9.34 15.63
C LEU A 1093 -28.19 8.57 16.80
N MET A 1094 -29.32 7.88 16.60
CA MET A 1094 -29.94 6.97 17.58
C MET A 1094 -29.32 5.55 17.58
N GLU A 1095 -28.69 5.15 16.47
CA GLU A 1095 -27.95 3.88 16.34
C GLU A 1095 -26.54 3.97 16.94
N ILE A 1096 -25.79 5.03 16.59
CA ILE A 1096 -24.43 5.29 17.07
C ILE A 1096 -24.43 6.41 18.11
N GLU A 1097 -24.67 6.04 19.37
CA GLU A 1097 -24.66 6.96 20.50
C GLU A 1097 -23.26 7.50 20.82
N GLY A 1098 -23.19 8.54 21.66
CA GLY A 1098 -21.92 9.19 22.04
C GLY A 1098 -21.36 10.19 21.01
N VAL A 1099 -21.93 10.23 19.80
CA VAL A 1099 -21.58 11.21 18.75
C VAL A 1099 -22.69 12.24 18.48
N GLY A 1100 -22.37 13.26 17.70
CA GLY A 1100 -23.33 14.28 17.27
C GLY A 1100 -22.78 15.29 16.28
N LEU A 1101 -23.67 16.15 15.78
CA LEU A 1101 -23.38 17.19 14.78
C LEU A 1101 -23.61 18.57 15.39
N THR A 1102 -22.65 19.49 15.21
CA THR A 1102 -22.79 20.91 15.56
C THR A 1102 -22.67 21.78 14.31
N CYS A 1103 -23.80 22.27 13.83
CA CYS A 1103 -23.95 23.08 12.63
C CYS A 1103 -23.90 24.57 12.96
N ASN A 1104 -22.98 25.30 12.33
CA ASN A 1104 -22.77 26.74 12.55
C ASN A 1104 -23.06 27.49 11.23
N PRO A 1105 -23.97 28.48 11.21
CA PRO A 1105 -24.50 29.08 9.98
C PRO A 1105 -23.53 30.08 9.34
N TYR A 1106 -23.42 30.03 8.01
CA TYR A 1106 -22.56 30.89 7.18
C TYR A 1106 -23.41 32.01 6.53
N GLY A 1107 -22.98 32.55 5.38
CA GLY A 1107 -23.60 33.73 4.78
C GLY A 1107 -23.38 35.01 5.59
N GLY A 1108 -24.19 36.04 5.31
CA GLY A 1108 -23.88 37.42 5.73
C GLY A 1108 -22.45 37.81 5.33
N ARG A 1109 -21.68 38.39 6.25
CA ARG A 1109 -20.30 38.84 6.03
C ARG A 1109 -19.35 37.72 5.57
N MET A 1110 -19.63 36.45 5.90
CA MET A 1110 -18.84 35.31 5.41
C MET A 1110 -19.01 35.05 3.91
N GLY A 1111 -20.10 35.52 3.28
CA GLY A 1111 -20.32 35.45 1.84
C GLY A 1111 -19.76 36.63 1.05
N GLU A 1112 -19.53 37.77 1.71
CA GLU A 1112 -18.99 39.00 1.09
C GLU A 1112 -17.46 38.97 0.91
N ILE A 1113 -16.76 38.18 1.73
CA ILE A 1113 -15.30 38.11 1.73
C ILE A 1113 -14.83 37.10 0.66
N SER A 1114 -13.88 37.50 -0.19
CA SER A 1114 -13.30 36.61 -1.21
C SER A 1114 -12.67 35.36 -0.61
N GLU A 1115 -12.83 34.20 -1.26
CA GLU A 1115 -12.13 32.96 -0.89
C GLU A 1115 -10.59 33.11 -0.87
N THR A 1116 -10.02 34.12 -1.56
CA THR A 1116 -8.57 34.38 -1.62
C THR A 1116 -8.07 35.48 -0.66
N ALA A 1117 -8.96 36.22 0.01
CA ALA A 1117 -8.58 37.32 0.90
C ALA A 1117 -7.71 36.88 2.10
N THR A 1118 -7.86 35.62 2.48
CA THR A 1118 -7.12 34.88 3.51
C THR A 1118 -6.86 33.46 3.00
N PRO A 1119 -5.89 32.73 3.55
CA PRO A 1119 -5.74 31.29 3.34
C PRO A 1119 -7.02 30.47 3.54
N PHE A 1120 -7.86 30.85 4.52
CA PHE A 1120 -9.17 30.23 4.76
C PHE A 1120 -10.12 30.51 3.57
N PRO A 1121 -10.57 29.48 2.83
CA PRO A 1121 -11.28 29.67 1.56
C PRO A 1121 -12.81 29.58 1.66
N HIS A 1122 -13.38 29.09 2.76
CA HIS A 1122 -14.78 28.64 2.80
C HIS A 1122 -15.75 29.83 2.97
N ARG A 1123 -16.03 30.56 1.88
CA ARG A 1123 -16.76 31.85 1.92
C ARG A 1123 -18.15 31.76 1.27
N ALA A 1124 -18.31 32.37 0.09
CA ALA A 1124 -19.58 32.41 -0.63
C ALA A 1124 -20.13 31.01 -0.95
N GLY A 1125 -21.47 30.88 -0.96
CA GLY A 1125 -22.16 29.64 -1.27
C GLY A 1125 -22.04 28.53 -0.21
N VAL A 1126 -21.45 28.81 0.96
CA VAL A 1126 -21.53 27.92 2.13
C VAL A 1126 -22.80 28.26 2.92
N LYS A 1127 -23.66 27.27 3.19
CA LYS A 1127 -24.84 27.44 4.05
C LYS A 1127 -24.48 27.32 5.53
N PHE A 1128 -23.75 26.27 5.89
CA PHE A 1128 -23.25 26.05 7.24
C PHE A 1128 -22.03 25.12 7.26
N LYS A 1129 -21.30 25.13 8.37
CA LYS A 1129 -20.20 24.19 8.67
C LYS A 1129 -20.62 23.23 9.78
N ILE A 1130 -20.36 21.94 9.57
CA ILE A 1130 -20.55 20.87 10.55
C ILE A 1130 -19.26 20.67 11.35
N GLN A 1131 -19.34 20.60 12.67
CA GLN A 1131 -18.40 19.84 13.50
C GLN A 1131 -19.04 18.49 13.85
N TYR A 1132 -18.26 17.42 13.71
CA TYR A 1132 -18.56 16.11 14.26
C TYR A 1132 -17.90 15.98 15.62
N SER A 1133 -18.62 15.50 16.62
CA SER A 1133 -18.10 15.39 17.99
C SER A 1133 -18.35 14.02 18.62
N ALA A 1134 -17.28 13.28 18.93
CA ALA A 1134 -17.27 12.21 19.92
C ALA A 1134 -16.62 12.72 21.22
N ASN A 1135 -17.23 12.43 22.38
CA ASN A 1135 -16.69 12.81 23.69
C ASN A 1135 -16.89 11.66 24.69
N TRP A 1136 -15.83 11.20 25.34
CA TRP A 1136 -15.92 10.15 26.36
C TRP A 1136 -15.08 10.48 27.60
N LYS A 1137 -15.41 9.81 28.71
CA LYS A 1137 -14.82 10.03 30.04
C LYS A 1137 -13.96 8.86 30.53
N LYS A 1138 -14.27 7.64 30.10
CA LYS A 1138 -13.56 6.41 30.46
C LYS A 1138 -12.19 6.39 29.79
N GLU A 1139 -11.18 5.97 30.52
CA GLU A 1139 -9.83 5.74 29.99
C GLU A 1139 -9.71 4.30 29.48
N GLY A 1140 -8.94 4.11 28.40
CA GLY A 1140 -8.73 2.81 27.77
C GLY A 1140 -8.46 2.93 26.28
N GLU A 1141 -7.57 2.08 25.75
CA GLU A 1141 -7.24 2.09 24.32
C GLU A 1141 -8.38 1.56 23.44
N GLU A 1142 -9.12 0.55 23.92
CA GLU A 1142 -10.31 0.00 23.26
C GLU A 1142 -11.44 1.04 23.20
N GLU A 1143 -11.73 1.69 24.33
CA GLU A 1143 -12.70 2.79 24.45
C GLU A 1143 -12.37 3.93 23.47
N ALA A 1144 -11.08 4.29 23.36
CA ALA A 1144 -10.63 5.31 22.42
C ALA A 1144 -10.79 4.88 20.96
N LYS A 1145 -10.45 3.62 20.62
CA LYS A 1145 -10.65 3.05 19.28
C LYS A 1145 -12.13 3.06 18.88
N GLU A 1146 -13.02 2.61 19.77
CA GLU A 1146 -14.46 2.58 19.55
C GLU A 1146 -15.03 3.99 19.30
N ASN A 1147 -14.79 4.93 20.21
CA ASN A 1147 -15.30 6.30 20.07
C ASN A 1147 -14.74 7.05 18.85
N ILE A 1148 -13.48 6.78 18.45
CA ILE A 1148 -12.90 7.30 17.21
C ILE A 1148 -13.61 6.70 15.98
N GLU A 1149 -13.93 5.41 16.00
CA GLU A 1149 -14.58 4.74 14.87
C GLU A 1149 -16.06 5.13 14.74
N LEU A 1150 -16.78 5.39 15.85
CA LEU A 1150 -18.11 6.00 15.81
C LEU A 1150 -18.08 7.39 15.16
N ALA A 1151 -17.05 8.21 15.45
CA ALA A 1151 -16.85 9.51 14.79
C ALA A 1151 -16.58 9.38 13.28
N ARG A 1152 -15.87 8.33 12.85
CA ARG A 1152 -15.63 8.02 11.43
C ARG A 1152 -16.89 7.52 10.74
N LYS A 1153 -17.65 6.60 11.35
CA LYS A 1153 -18.92 6.09 10.81
C LYS A 1153 -19.93 7.21 10.59
N LEU A 1154 -20.07 8.16 11.52
CA LEU A 1154 -20.92 9.35 11.33
C LEU A 1154 -20.41 10.24 10.19
N TYR A 1155 -19.10 10.45 10.08
CA TYR A 1155 -18.49 11.27 9.04
C TYR A 1155 -18.65 10.65 7.64
N GLU A 1156 -18.39 9.35 7.47
CA GLU A 1156 -18.55 8.68 6.19
C GLU A 1156 -20.01 8.54 5.75
N ALA A 1157 -20.94 8.36 6.69
CA ALA A 1157 -22.37 8.38 6.38
C ALA A 1157 -22.88 9.75 5.91
N MET A 1158 -22.24 10.86 6.32
CA MET A 1158 -22.59 12.21 5.88
C MET A 1158 -22.04 12.58 4.48
N SER A 1159 -21.15 11.76 3.90
CA SER A 1159 -20.54 11.99 2.57
C SER A 1159 -21.51 12.39 1.44
N PRO A 1160 -22.77 11.88 1.36
CA PRO A 1160 -23.71 12.29 0.31
C PRO A 1160 -24.24 13.73 0.44
N TYR A 1161 -24.13 14.34 1.63
CA TYR A 1161 -24.81 15.60 1.99
C TYR A 1161 -23.87 16.81 2.09
N VAL A 1162 -22.57 16.62 1.84
CA VAL A 1162 -21.51 17.60 2.11
C VAL A 1162 -20.71 17.91 0.83
N THR A 1163 -19.80 18.89 0.92
CA THR A 1163 -18.87 19.24 -0.17
C THR A 1163 -18.08 18.03 -0.67
N LYS A 1164 -17.81 18.01 -1.98
CA LYS A 1164 -17.01 16.98 -2.67
C LYS A 1164 -16.13 17.62 -3.74
N ASN A 1165 -14.96 17.01 -3.99
CA ASN A 1165 -13.96 17.44 -4.97
C ASN A 1165 -13.45 18.90 -4.81
N PRO A 1166 -12.76 19.25 -3.70
CA PRO A 1166 -12.43 18.41 -2.54
C PRO A 1166 -13.59 18.36 -1.51
N ARG A 1167 -13.52 17.42 -0.58
CA ARG A 1167 -14.33 17.46 0.64
C ARG A 1167 -13.72 18.49 1.58
N GLU A 1168 -14.38 19.63 1.73
CA GLU A 1168 -13.85 20.81 2.44
C GLU A 1168 -13.80 20.54 3.96
N ALA A 1169 -12.67 20.87 4.59
CA ALA A 1169 -12.43 20.66 6.03
C ALA A 1169 -11.84 21.93 6.68
N PHE A 1170 -11.90 22.07 8.00
CA PHE A 1170 -11.48 23.28 8.71
C PHE A 1170 -10.20 23.07 9.53
N LEU A 1171 -9.13 23.83 9.22
CA LEU A 1171 -7.80 23.63 9.81
C LEU A 1171 -7.75 23.63 11.34
N ASN A 1172 -8.46 24.55 12.00
CA ASN A 1172 -8.52 24.60 13.47
C ASN A 1172 -9.24 23.39 14.09
N TYR A 1173 -9.96 22.60 13.28
CA TYR A 1173 -10.45 21.26 13.62
C TYR A 1173 -9.59 20.23 12.90
N ARG A 1174 -8.29 20.20 13.24
CA ARG A 1174 -7.34 19.20 12.72
C ARG A 1174 -7.92 17.80 12.83
N ASP A 1175 -7.67 17.02 11.79
CA ASP A 1175 -8.16 15.66 11.65
C ASP A 1175 -7.14 14.87 10.84
N ILE A 1176 -6.40 13.98 11.49
CA ILE A 1176 -5.30 13.24 10.86
C ILE A 1176 -5.82 12.24 9.82
N ASP A 1177 -7.09 11.81 9.93
CA ASP A 1177 -7.77 10.95 8.96
C ASP A 1177 -8.01 11.69 7.62
N VAL A 1178 -8.03 13.04 7.62
CA VAL A 1178 -8.21 13.84 6.40
C VAL A 1178 -6.99 13.75 5.47
N GLY A 1179 -5.85 13.34 6.02
CA GLY A 1179 -4.57 13.17 5.32
C GLY A 1179 -3.44 13.69 6.20
N SER A 1180 -2.27 13.05 6.14
CA SER A 1180 -1.07 13.45 6.86
C SER A 1180 0.17 13.17 6.01
N SER A 1181 1.31 13.72 6.41
CA SER A 1181 2.57 13.59 5.70
C SER A 1181 3.66 13.07 6.63
N ARG A 1182 4.43 12.08 6.14
CA ARG A 1182 5.58 11.51 6.86
C ARG A 1182 6.90 12.10 6.40
N ASN A 1183 6.99 12.48 5.13
CA ASN A 1183 8.20 12.98 4.49
C ASN A 1183 8.12 14.47 4.13
N TRP A 1184 7.03 15.15 4.49
CA TRP A 1184 6.69 16.54 4.13
C TRP A 1184 6.73 16.83 2.62
N SER A 1185 6.42 15.82 1.82
CA SER A 1185 6.37 15.94 0.36
C SER A 1185 5.16 16.76 -0.09
N LEU A 1186 5.31 17.50 -1.20
CA LEU A 1186 4.21 18.26 -1.81
C LEU A 1186 3.02 17.36 -2.21
N ALA A 1187 3.28 16.09 -2.55
CA ALA A 1187 2.25 15.11 -2.91
C ALA A 1187 1.39 14.69 -1.70
N GLU A 1188 2.01 14.34 -0.56
CA GLU A 1188 1.27 14.08 0.68
C GLU A 1188 0.56 15.34 1.18
N GLY A 1189 1.25 16.49 1.14
CA GLY A 1189 0.71 17.78 1.59
C GLY A 1189 -0.56 18.21 0.85
N ARG A 1190 -0.66 17.91 -0.44
CA ARG A 1190 -1.84 18.21 -1.27
C ARG A 1190 -3.12 17.54 -0.74
N VAL A 1191 -3.02 16.31 -0.22
CA VAL A 1191 -4.18 15.47 0.17
C VAL A 1191 -5.04 16.12 1.25
N TYR A 1192 -4.42 16.77 2.24
CA TYR A 1192 -5.13 17.57 3.26
C TYR A 1192 -5.14 19.06 2.92
N GLY A 1193 -4.10 19.56 2.23
CA GLY A 1193 -3.97 20.97 1.86
C GLY A 1193 -5.12 21.49 0.99
N GLU A 1194 -5.54 20.73 -0.02
CA GLU A 1194 -6.68 21.13 -0.86
C GLU A 1194 -8.02 21.07 -0.10
N LYS A 1195 -8.15 20.20 0.91
CA LYS A 1195 -9.35 20.12 1.76
C LYS A 1195 -9.45 21.31 2.71
N TYR A 1196 -8.33 21.74 3.31
CA TYR A 1196 -8.27 22.88 4.23
C TYR A 1196 -8.21 24.26 3.53
N PHE A 1197 -7.68 24.33 2.30
CA PHE A 1197 -7.34 25.61 1.66
C PHE A 1197 -7.85 25.76 0.21
N LYS A 1198 -8.45 24.73 -0.40
CA LYS A 1198 -8.86 24.75 -1.81
C LYS A 1198 -7.68 25.27 -2.68
N GLY A 1199 -7.94 26.18 -3.62
CA GLY A 1199 -6.90 26.79 -4.47
C GLY A 1199 -5.84 27.63 -3.73
N ASN A 1200 -6.08 28.04 -2.48
CA ASN A 1200 -5.08 28.80 -1.71
C ASN A 1200 -3.85 27.97 -1.32
N PHE A 1201 -3.93 26.63 -1.42
CA PHE A 1201 -2.82 25.73 -1.10
C PHE A 1201 -1.54 26.03 -1.90
N GLU A 1202 -1.63 26.28 -3.21
CA GLU A 1202 -0.46 26.60 -4.04
C GLU A 1202 0.24 27.89 -3.59
N ARG A 1203 -0.53 28.90 -3.16
CA ARG A 1203 0.06 30.14 -2.62
C ARG A 1203 0.70 29.88 -1.26
N LEU A 1204 0.08 29.11 -0.38
CA LEU A 1204 0.67 28.72 0.91
C LEU A 1204 2.02 27.99 0.71
N VAL A 1205 2.09 27.03 -0.22
CA VAL A 1205 3.32 26.31 -0.59
C VAL A 1205 4.39 27.26 -1.13
N ASN A 1206 4.02 28.22 -1.98
CA ASN A 1206 4.95 29.24 -2.48
C ASN A 1206 5.51 30.12 -1.35
N VAL A 1207 4.66 30.57 -0.42
CA VAL A 1207 5.11 31.36 0.74
C VAL A 1207 5.99 30.52 1.66
N LYS A 1208 5.59 29.28 1.98
CA LYS A 1208 6.36 28.34 2.80
C LYS A 1208 7.76 28.14 2.24
N THR A 1209 7.88 27.83 0.95
CA THR A 1209 9.16 27.62 0.25
C THR A 1209 10.05 28.87 0.29
N LYS A 1210 9.46 30.08 0.34
CA LYS A 1210 10.18 31.36 0.42
C LYS A 1210 10.64 31.73 1.83
N VAL A 1211 9.88 31.39 2.87
CA VAL A 1211 10.13 31.84 4.26
C VAL A 1211 10.75 30.78 5.16
N ASP A 1212 10.63 29.51 4.78
CA ASP A 1212 11.22 28.34 5.46
C ASP A 1212 11.55 27.24 4.43
N PRO A 1213 12.56 27.47 3.57
CA PRO A 1213 12.97 26.52 2.52
C PRO A 1213 13.56 25.21 3.06
N GLN A 1214 13.90 25.15 4.35
CA GLN A 1214 14.42 23.95 5.01
C GLN A 1214 13.31 23.15 5.73
N ASN A 1215 12.06 23.61 5.67
CA ASN A 1215 10.92 23.03 6.36
C ASN A 1215 11.19 22.74 7.86
N PHE A 1216 11.71 23.74 8.56
CA PHE A 1216 11.94 23.67 10.00
C PHE A 1216 10.64 23.74 10.81
N PHE A 1217 9.74 24.66 10.47
CA PHE A 1217 8.43 24.79 11.11
C PHE A 1217 7.45 23.79 10.48
N ARG A 1218 7.49 22.55 10.98
CA ARG A 1218 6.73 21.43 10.45
C ARG A 1218 5.96 20.65 11.51
N ASN A 1219 4.94 19.95 11.05
CA ASN A 1219 4.14 18.96 11.78
C ASN A 1219 3.43 18.06 10.75
N GLU A 1220 2.73 17.03 11.19
CA GLU A 1220 2.14 15.97 10.37
C GLU A 1220 1.11 16.49 9.35
N GLN A 1221 0.65 17.75 9.48
CA GLN A 1221 -0.20 18.46 8.53
C GLN A 1221 0.29 19.91 8.24
N SER A 1222 1.60 20.20 8.35
CA SER A 1222 2.15 21.52 8.00
C SER A 1222 2.28 21.69 6.49
N ILE A 1223 2.07 22.92 5.98
CA ILE A 1223 2.32 23.26 4.57
C ILE A 1223 3.74 22.81 4.17
N PRO A 1224 3.90 22.02 3.08
CA PRO A 1224 5.20 21.56 2.59
C PRO A 1224 5.91 22.64 1.77
N THR A 1225 7.22 22.48 1.59
CA THR A 1225 7.99 23.18 0.56
C THR A 1225 7.76 22.53 -0.83
N ARG A 1226 8.22 23.20 -1.89
CA ARG A 1226 8.39 22.56 -3.21
C ARG A 1226 9.67 21.73 -3.28
#